data_AF-W8YRQ8-F1
#
_entry.id   AF-W8YRQ8-F1
#
_cell.length_a   1.000
_cell.length_b   1.000
_cell.length_c   1.000
_cell.angle_alpha   90.00
_cell.angle_beta   90.00
_cell.angle_gamma   90.00
#
_symmetry.space_group_name_H-M   'P 1'
#
loop_
_entity.id
_entity.type
_entity.pdbx_description
1 polymer ?
#
loop_
_entity_poly.entity_id
_entity_poly.type
_entity_poly.pdbx_seq_one_letter_code
_entity_poly.pdbx_strand_id
1 'polypeptide(L)'
;ANRGGFDYRRYLRSQGIHWLLQVQGTDAADVSPGSPWSAAALLGRADAVRSQLGSALERSYPAAQSGYMKALVLGDSDDIDPGLYARFARLGLTHIMAVSGMHVAVMLGLLGFLLRLCRLTKEQILLALMLAVPPYVLLTGAAPSIIRAGVMALIGLAAARAGKLKDGLHLLAASAVLMLLWDPLLIESVSFQLSFIVTAGLILGVPAVNRLLPDIRKGKFLLDSLVVTVVAQAASFPVSIYYFNQFHLLSLPANLLLVPFISLLIMPAGAAVMLLEPIWPGASHFIAALSSRGNDWSFRVVDGMSSWRGGATIWAKPSLWWISAWYGVLACLLAALAVWRRVRKKKRQRSPEETSGDETRPLSDGGHLDPHWPEGRNGDRRLTRFNRHHGRHGSTPGGSRQEYDFSSLYSAGEKTPAVYVNRRFRAFANEAPRFLRSPGVCSFACFAAVGLLLFHAYHPDWPRSSAQVDFLNVGQGDSTLIRTQSGKVILIDGGGTMDFGKEPWRIRRDPYEIGRKTLVPLLMQRGVHGIDLLVATHLDQDHVGGLSAVLDSIPVRRMLWNGTLKEAAKAEPILQTAIGLDIPVYSAGSGQSWQADASTRLDVLWPLAASGQASITKGEREIAIAEEQNEESVVLMVSIYGKRFLLPGDLGSSSEQKLVREGMTEFVQPSTEATALGRTSAATGLGQPSTEAKLGQLPTEARGGQSLTTTEKDTPIASVDVLKAGHHGSKNSTSPLWLAYWKPSIAVLSAGLNNRYGHPSGDTMERLRAARTLAVRTDLDGEIQFEIRRDSLSMRLLRP
;
A
#
# COMPACT_ATOMS: atom_id res chain seq x y z
N ALA A 1 -16.47 15.60 -0.02
CA ALA A 1 -15.61 14.44 0.27
C ALA A 1 -14.85 14.04 -0.99
N ASN A 2 -13.76 13.28 -0.89
CA ASN A 2 -13.11 12.67 -2.06
C ASN A 2 -13.66 11.26 -2.29
N ARG A 3 -13.81 10.84 -3.55
CA ARG A 3 -14.20 9.45 -3.84
C ARG A 3 -13.06 8.51 -3.45
N GLY A 4 -13.35 7.59 -2.53
CA GLY A 4 -12.36 6.70 -1.91
C GLY A 4 -11.56 7.33 -0.77
N GLY A 5 -11.84 8.60 -0.42
CA GLY A 5 -11.20 9.27 0.71
C GLY A 5 -11.50 8.59 2.05
N PHE A 6 -10.65 8.87 3.05
CA PHE A 6 -10.81 8.37 4.41
C PHE A 6 -12.06 8.98 5.08
N ASP A 7 -12.97 8.14 5.53
CA ASP A 7 -14.15 8.55 6.30
C ASP A 7 -13.81 8.58 7.79
N TYR A 8 -13.41 9.75 8.27
CA TYR A 8 -13.04 9.94 9.67
C TYR A 8 -14.20 9.68 10.63
N ARG A 9 -15.44 9.99 10.23
CA ARG A 9 -16.63 9.78 11.07
C ARG A 9 -16.89 8.28 11.27
N ARG A 10 -16.80 7.49 10.20
CA ARG A 10 -16.92 6.04 10.28
C ARG A 10 -15.79 5.44 11.12
N TYR A 11 -14.57 5.90 10.94
CA TYR A 11 -13.42 5.47 11.75
C TYR A 11 -13.63 5.72 13.24
N LEU A 12 -14.05 6.93 13.64
CA LEU A 12 -14.31 7.23 15.06
C LEU A 12 -15.41 6.35 15.65
N ARG A 13 -16.49 6.13 14.90
CA ARG A 13 -17.56 5.19 15.30
C ARG A 13 -17.04 3.77 15.48
N SER A 14 -16.11 3.32 14.63
CA SER A 14 -15.50 1.99 14.78
C SER A 14 -14.61 1.88 16.02
N GLN A 15 -14.15 2.99 16.58
CA GLN A 15 -13.42 3.05 17.86
C GLN A 15 -14.33 3.25 19.07
N GLY A 16 -15.67 3.27 18.89
CA GLY A 16 -16.62 3.63 19.95
C GLY A 16 -16.59 5.11 20.34
N ILE A 17 -15.93 5.96 19.53
CA ILE A 17 -15.84 7.41 19.77
C ILE A 17 -17.02 8.09 19.09
N HIS A 18 -17.89 8.68 19.90
CA HIS A 18 -19.09 9.38 19.42
C HIS A 18 -18.99 10.90 19.48
N TRP A 19 -18.07 11.43 20.30
CA TRP A 19 -17.92 12.85 20.55
C TRP A 19 -16.43 13.23 20.54
N LEU A 20 -16.13 14.37 19.93
CA LEU A 20 -14.83 15.03 20.01
C LEU A 20 -15.02 16.31 20.79
N LEU A 21 -14.29 16.44 21.89
CA LEU A 21 -14.31 17.62 22.75
C LEU A 21 -12.96 18.32 22.63
N GLN A 22 -12.97 19.64 22.46
CA GLN A 22 -11.77 20.46 22.47
C GLN A 22 -11.85 21.42 23.65
N VAL A 23 -10.91 21.29 24.59
CA VAL A 23 -10.78 22.16 25.77
C VAL A 23 -9.57 23.09 25.60
N GLN A 24 -9.61 24.27 26.21
CA GLN A 24 -8.55 25.28 26.06
C GLN A 24 -7.26 24.95 26.83
N GLY A 25 -7.33 24.08 27.85
CA GLY A 25 -6.18 23.66 28.66
C GLY A 25 -6.56 22.62 29.71
N THR A 26 -5.55 22.02 30.35
CA THR A 26 -5.74 21.05 31.46
C THR A 26 -6.29 21.69 32.71
N ASP A 27 -6.11 23.00 32.90
CA ASP A 27 -6.61 23.75 34.06
C ASP A 27 -8.15 23.82 34.10
N ALA A 28 -8.80 23.58 32.96
CA ALA A 28 -10.26 23.48 32.85
C ALA A 28 -10.79 22.07 33.22
N ALA A 29 -9.90 21.13 33.56
CA ALA A 29 -10.26 19.76 33.93
C ALA A 29 -9.99 19.53 35.43
N ASP A 30 -11.03 19.17 36.17
CA ASP A 30 -10.91 18.76 37.56
C ASP A 30 -10.71 17.24 37.64
N VAL A 31 -9.65 16.79 38.32
CA VAL A 31 -9.28 15.37 38.39
C VAL A 31 -9.84 14.77 39.68
N SER A 32 -11.02 14.17 39.61
CA SER A 32 -11.55 13.38 40.72
C SER A 32 -10.95 11.96 40.72
N PRO A 33 -10.41 11.45 41.84
CA PRO A 33 -9.97 10.06 41.92
C PRO A 33 -11.16 9.12 41.71
N GLY A 34 -11.15 8.38 40.60
CA GLY A 34 -12.17 7.39 40.29
C GLY A 34 -12.09 6.17 41.23
N SER A 35 -13.11 5.31 41.17
CA SER A 35 -13.12 4.06 41.94
C SER A 35 -11.89 3.19 41.60
N PRO A 36 -11.14 2.69 42.61
CA PRO A 36 -9.96 1.86 42.41
C PRO A 36 -10.28 0.47 41.82
N TRP A 37 -11.57 0.12 41.73
CA TRP A 37 -12.06 -1.14 41.18
C TRP A 37 -12.74 -0.99 39.82
N SER A 38 -12.67 0.20 39.20
CA SER A 38 -13.17 0.41 37.86
C SER A 38 -12.26 -0.26 36.81
N ALA A 39 -12.83 -0.60 35.64
CA ALA A 39 -12.04 -1.09 34.51
C ALA A 39 -10.93 -0.10 34.11
N ALA A 40 -11.23 1.21 34.19
CA ALA A 40 -10.26 2.28 33.95
C ALA A 40 -9.10 2.25 34.97
N ALA A 41 -9.37 1.99 36.25
CA ALA A 41 -8.33 1.87 37.27
C ALA A 41 -7.43 0.63 37.06
N LEU A 42 -8.01 -0.50 36.62
CA LEU A 42 -7.23 -1.69 36.27
C LEU A 42 -6.33 -1.45 35.05
N LEU A 43 -6.85 -0.80 34.00
CA LEU A 43 -6.07 -0.40 32.84
C LEU A 43 -4.96 0.59 33.21
N GLY A 44 -5.26 1.60 34.04
CA GLY A 44 -4.27 2.55 34.53
C GLY A 44 -3.14 1.90 35.35
N ARG A 45 -3.45 0.85 36.14
CA ARG A 45 -2.41 0.05 36.82
C ARG A 45 -1.57 -0.75 35.84
N ALA A 46 -2.19 -1.35 34.82
CA ALA A 46 -1.46 -2.06 33.78
C ALA A 46 -0.53 -1.11 33.00
N ASP A 47 -0.99 0.10 32.71
CA ASP A 47 -0.19 1.15 32.09
C ASP A 47 0.97 1.61 32.98
N ALA A 48 0.75 1.74 34.29
CA ALA A 48 1.82 2.05 35.23
C ALA A 48 2.90 0.96 35.27
N VAL A 49 2.50 -0.32 35.30
CA VAL A 49 3.44 -1.45 35.21
C VAL A 49 4.17 -1.46 33.86
N ARG A 50 3.44 -1.22 32.76
CA ARG A 50 4.01 -1.12 31.42
C ARG A 50 5.06 0.00 31.33
N SER A 51 4.77 1.17 31.90
CA SER A 51 5.69 2.30 31.96
C SER A 51 6.94 1.98 32.80
N GLN A 52 6.78 1.33 33.96
CA GLN A 52 7.91 0.89 34.78
C GLN A 52 8.81 -0.11 34.04
N LEU A 53 8.22 -1.12 33.39
CA LEU A 53 8.97 -2.08 32.57
C LEU A 53 9.61 -1.42 31.34
N GLY A 54 8.96 -0.42 30.74
CA GLY A 54 9.50 0.39 29.66
C GLY A 54 10.76 1.16 30.09
N SER A 55 10.77 1.71 31.30
CA SER A 55 11.93 2.43 31.85
C SER A 55 13.19 1.56 31.99
N ALA A 56 13.05 0.25 32.15
CA ALA A 56 14.17 -0.68 32.18
C ALA A 56 14.86 -0.78 30.81
N LEU A 57 14.08 -0.77 29.74
CA LEU A 57 14.59 -0.75 28.37
C LEU A 57 15.23 0.61 28.04
N GLU A 58 14.65 1.71 28.48
CA GLU A 58 15.21 3.06 28.29
C GLU A 58 16.57 3.23 28.97
N ARG A 59 16.75 2.67 30.17
CA ARG A 59 18.03 2.72 30.89
C ARG A 59 19.11 1.84 30.27
N SER A 60 18.71 0.76 29.59
CA SER A 60 19.64 -0.24 29.06
C SER A 60 20.00 -0.05 27.57
N TYR A 61 19.14 0.61 26.78
CA TYR A 61 19.33 0.81 25.34
C TYR A 61 19.60 2.28 24.98
N PRO A 62 20.33 2.58 23.89
CA PRO A 62 20.46 3.92 23.37
C PRO A 62 19.10 4.54 23.02
N ALA A 63 18.96 5.87 23.16
CA ALA A 63 17.71 6.60 22.90
C ALA A 63 17.10 6.24 21.54
N ALA A 64 17.93 6.16 20.49
CA ALA A 64 17.50 5.82 19.13
C ALA A 64 16.89 4.40 18.97
N GLN A 65 17.19 3.47 19.89
CA GLN A 65 16.69 2.10 19.84
C GLN A 65 15.66 1.79 20.94
N SER A 66 15.62 2.59 22.01
CA SER A 66 14.76 2.36 23.17
C SER A 66 13.28 2.26 22.80
N GLY A 67 12.77 3.21 22.00
CA GLY A 67 11.39 3.20 21.49
C GLY A 67 11.08 1.97 20.63
N TYR A 68 12.04 1.54 19.78
CA TYR A 68 11.91 0.31 18.99
C TYR A 68 11.80 -0.94 19.88
N MET A 69 12.62 -1.03 20.94
CA MET A 69 12.58 -2.17 21.87
C MET A 69 11.30 -2.19 22.70
N LYS A 70 10.82 -1.02 23.15
CA LYS A 70 9.52 -0.89 23.85
C LYS A 70 8.37 -1.34 22.97
N ALA A 71 8.36 -0.94 21.70
CA ALA A 71 7.34 -1.37 20.74
C ALA A 71 7.36 -2.90 20.53
N LEU A 72 8.54 -3.47 20.34
CA LEU A 72 8.71 -4.89 20.05
C LEU A 72 8.32 -5.80 21.23
N VAL A 73 8.64 -5.40 22.47
CA VAL A 73 8.44 -6.23 23.68
C VAL A 73 7.12 -5.92 24.38
N LEU A 74 6.78 -4.65 24.54
CA LEU A 74 5.63 -4.15 25.30
C LEU A 74 4.48 -3.66 24.42
N GLY A 75 4.64 -3.61 23.10
CA GLY A 75 3.62 -3.07 22.20
C GLY A 75 3.41 -1.57 22.32
N ASP A 76 4.34 -0.86 22.96
CA ASP A 76 4.30 0.59 23.12
C ASP A 76 5.01 1.28 21.94
N SER A 77 4.21 1.84 21.03
CA SER A 77 4.69 2.48 19.81
C SER A 77 4.88 4.00 19.92
N ASP A 78 4.62 4.60 21.09
CA ASP A 78 4.51 6.06 21.22
C ASP A 78 5.85 6.79 21.05
N ASP A 79 6.95 6.10 21.37
CA ASP A 79 8.32 6.64 21.31
C ASP A 79 9.15 6.09 20.14
N ILE A 80 8.50 5.47 19.16
CA ILE A 80 9.18 5.03 17.93
C ILE A 80 9.58 6.27 17.11
N ASP A 81 10.85 6.34 16.71
CA ASP A 81 11.31 7.34 15.74
C ASP A 81 10.46 7.30 14.44
N PRO A 82 9.81 8.40 14.04
CA PRO A 82 8.96 8.42 12.85
C PRO A 82 9.71 8.04 11.56
N GLY A 83 11.00 8.38 11.46
CA GLY A 83 11.85 8.01 10.32
C GLY A 83 12.11 6.51 10.25
N LEU A 84 12.38 5.86 11.39
CA LEU A 84 12.49 4.42 11.51
C LEU A 84 11.18 3.72 11.14
N TYR A 85 10.04 4.20 11.66
CA TYR A 85 8.73 3.66 11.32
C TYR A 85 8.46 3.74 9.80
N ALA A 86 8.75 4.89 9.18
CA ALA A 86 8.56 5.09 7.74
C ALA A 86 9.40 4.10 6.90
N ARG A 87 10.65 3.82 7.29
CA ARG A 87 11.52 2.86 6.59
C ARG A 87 11.02 1.42 6.67
N PHE A 88 10.57 0.98 7.85
CA PHE A 88 9.92 -0.33 8.01
C PHE A 88 8.60 -0.39 7.23
N ALA A 89 7.83 0.70 7.22
CA ALA A 89 6.59 0.79 6.46
C ALA A 89 6.79 0.67 4.95
N ARG A 90 7.84 1.28 4.39
CA ARG A 90 8.20 1.16 2.96
C ARG A 90 8.48 -0.29 2.52
N LEU A 91 9.03 -1.12 3.41
CA LEU A 91 9.27 -2.55 3.14
C LEU A 91 8.07 -3.46 3.50
N GLY A 92 6.97 -2.90 4.00
CA GLY A 92 5.81 -3.67 4.47
C GLY A 92 6.04 -4.39 5.80
N LEU A 93 7.01 -3.94 6.59
CA LEU A 93 7.46 -4.59 7.84
C LEU A 93 6.84 -3.97 9.11
N THR A 94 5.80 -3.15 8.98
CA THR A 94 5.10 -2.55 10.15
C THR A 94 4.58 -3.61 11.13
N HIS A 95 4.26 -4.80 10.64
CA HIS A 95 3.81 -5.92 11.46
C HIS A 95 4.88 -6.52 12.38
N ILE A 96 6.17 -6.20 12.17
CA ILE A 96 7.26 -6.55 13.09
C ILE A 96 7.32 -5.54 14.24
N MET A 97 7.06 -4.27 13.95
CA MET A 97 7.05 -3.17 14.93
C MET A 97 5.87 -3.25 15.90
N ALA A 98 4.80 -3.96 15.51
CA ALA A 98 3.66 -4.26 16.36
C ALA A 98 3.75 -5.69 16.92
N VAL A 99 3.26 -5.91 18.14
CA VAL A 99 3.25 -7.25 18.74
C VAL A 99 2.32 -8.18 17.95
N SER A 100 2.90 -9.26 17.42
CA SER A 100 2.22 -10.23 16.55
C SER A 100 1.87 -11.52 17.32
N GLY A 101 1.09 -12.41 16.71
CA GLY A 101 0.81 -13.72 17.31
C GLY A 101 2.05 -14.62 17.41
N MET A 102 3.04 -14.42 16.54
CA MET A 102 4.33 -15.11 16.64
C MET A 102 5.11 -14.63 17.87
N HIS A 103 5.06 -13.34 18.19
CA HIS A 103 5.67 -12.79 19.40
C HIS A 103 5.09 -13.43 20.67
N VAL A 104 3.76 -13.56 20.75
CA VAL A 104 3.08 -14.28 21.84
C VAL A 104 3.55 -15.74 21.91
N ALA A 105 3.61 -16.43 20.78
CA ALA A 105 4.05 -17.84 20.73
C ALA A 105 5.50 -18.03 21.18
N VAL A 106 6.42 -17.14 20.74
CA VAL A 106 7.83 -17.16 21.16
C VAL A 106 7.95 -16.91 22.66
N MET A 107 7.21 -15.93 23.20
CA MET A 107 7.28 -15.60 24.63
C MET A 107 6.76 -16.75 25.51
N LEU A 108 5.64 -17.37 25.13
CA LEU A 108 5.11 -18.55 25.82
C LEU A 108 6.05 -19.76 25.68
N GLY A 109 6.69 -19.93 24.51
CA GLY A 109 7.69 -20.97 24.28
C GLY A 109 8.91 -20.81 25.18
N LEU A 110 9.43 -19.57 25.29
CA LEU A 110 10.54 -19.23 26.18
C LEU A 110 10.18 -19.46 27.64
N LEU A 111 9.02 -18.96 28.09
CA LEU A 111 8.53 -19.18 29.45
C LEU A 111 8.36 -20.68 29.73
N GLY A 112 7.75 -21.43 28.81
CA GLY A 112 7.59 -22.88 28.94
C GLY A 112 8.93 -23.62 29.00
N PHE A 113 9.93 -23.18 28.24
CA PHE A 113 11.30 -23.70 28.31
C PHE A 113 11.97 -23.40 29.67
N LEU A 114 11.86 -22.18 30.18
CA LEU A 114 12.39 -21.81 31.50
C LEU A 114 11.71 -22.60 32.63
N LEU A 115 10.38 -22.73 32.61
CA LEU A 115 9.63 -23.54 33.56
C LEU A 115 10.03 -25.02 33.52
N ARG A 116 10.39 -25.53 32.34
CA ARG A 116 10.93 -26.88 32.18
C ARG A 116 12.33 -27.02 32.81
N LEU A 117 13.17 -25.99 32.77
CA LEU A 117 14.46 -25.98 33.47
C LEU A 117 14.27 -26.05 35.00
N CYS A 118 13.19 -25.46 35.51
CA CYS A 118 12.78 -25.58 36.92
C CYS A 118 12.21 -26.97 37.30
N ARG A 119 12.28 -27.97 36.41
CA ARG A 119 11.79 -29.35 36.61
C ARG A 119 10.30 -29.47 36.93
N LEU A 120 9.48 -28.49 36.50
CA LEU A 120 8.03 -28.55 36.65
C LEU A 120 7.41 -29.65 35.76
N THR A 121 6.31 -30.24 36.23
CA THR A 121 5.56 -31.24 35.47
C THR A 121 4.86 -30.60 34.26
N LYS A 122 4.55 -31.40 33.23
CA LYS A 122 3.85 -30.91 32.01
C LYS A 122 2.55 -30.19 32.34
N GLU A 123 1.78 -30.71 33.29
CA GLU A 123 0.52 -30.11 33.73
C GLU A 123 0.71 -28.77 34.45
N GLN A 124 1.75 -28.66 35.29
CA GLN A 124 2.09 -27.40 35.95
C GLN A 124 2.55 -26.33 34.95
N ILE A 125 3.33 -26.72 33.95
CA ILE A 125 3.77 -25.80 32.88
C ILE A 125 2.55 -25.30 32.10
N LEU A 126 1.63 -26.19 31.69
CA LEU A 126 0.42 -25.79 30.95
C LEU A 126 -0.47 -24.84 31.77
N LEU A 127 -0.65 -25.10 33.07
CA LEU A 127 -1.40 -24.20 33.95
C LEU A 127 -0.72 -22.83 34.11
N ALA A 128 0.60 -22.82 34.33
CA ALA A 128 1.36 -21.59 34.46
C ALA A 128 1.29 -20.74 33.18
N LEU A 129 1.39 -21.37 32.00
CA LEU A 129 1.24 -20.69 30.72
C LEU A 129 -0.17 -20.13 30.54
N MET A 130 -1.22 -20.89 30.88
CA MET A 130 -2.60 -20.38 30.80
C MET A 130 -2.82 -19.18 31.73
N LEU A 131 -2.22 -19.18 32.92
CA LEU A 131 -2.31 -18.06 33.85
C LEU A 131 -1.49 -16.84 33.39
N ALA A 132 -0.39 -17.06 32.67
CA ALA A 132 0.47 -15.99 32.16
C ALA A 132 -0.10 -15.26 30.93
N VAL A 133 -0.97 -15.90 30.14
CA VAL A 133 -1.50 -15.30 28.89
C VAL A 133 -2.34 -14.03 29.14
N PRO A 134 -3.38 -14.01 30.00
CA PRO A 134 -4.19 -12.81 30.21
C PRO A 134 -3.40 -11.57 30.66
N PRO A 135 -2.52 -11.62 31.68
CA PRO A 135 -1.75 -10.45 32.08
C PRO A 135 -0.77 -10.02 30.99
N TYR A 136 -0.20 -10.95 30.22
CA TYR A 136 0.66 -10.60 29.09
C TYR A 136 -0.10 -9.87 27.96
N VAL A 137 -1.32 -10.31 27.62
CA VAL A 137 -2.18 -9.64 26.63
C VAL A 137 -2.53 -8.21 27.08
N LEU A 138 -2.84 -8.02 28.37
CA LEU A 138 -3.11 -6.71 28.93
C LEU A 138 -1.86 -5.81 28.93
N LEU A 139 -0.72 -6.36 29.35
CA LEU A 139 0.55 -5.63 29.41
C LEU A 139 1.04 -5.17 28.03
N THR A 140 0.68 -5.88 26.97
CA THR A 140 1.09 -5.56 25.59
C THR A 140 0.11 -4.65 24.85
N GLY A 141 -0.83 -4.01 25.57
CA GLY A 141 -1.77 -3.03 25.02
C GLY A 141 -3.02 -3.64 24.38
N ALA A 142 -3.25 -4.95 24.49
CA ALA A 142 -4.46 -5.64 24.05
C ALA A 142 -4.91 -5.34 22.60
N ALA A 143 -3.96 -5.15 21.67
CA ALA A 143 -4.31 -4.98 20.25
C ALA A 143 -5.07 -6.21 19.70
N PRO A 144 -5.96 -6.08 18.68
CA PRO A 144 -6.75 -7.20 18.16
C PRO A 144 -5.92 -8.41 17.72
N SER A 145 -4.70 -8.20 17.23
CA SER A 145 -3.76 -9.27 16.87
C SER A 145 -3.28 -10.08 18.08
N ILE A 146 -3.06 -9.42 19.21
CA ILE A 146 -2.57 -10.00 20.46
C ILE A 146 -3.72 -10.72 21.17
N ILE A 147 -4.91 -10.10 21.24
CA ILE A 147 -6.10 -10.73 21.81
C ILE A 147 -6.38 -12.06 21.11
N ARG A 148 -6.38 -12.08 19.77
CA ARG A 148 -6.55 -13.32 19.01
C ARG A 148 -5.52 -14.37 19.40
N ALA A 149 -4.24 -14.00 19.41
CA ALA A 149 -3.16 -14.92 19.74
C ALA A 149 -3.26 -15.45 21.17
N GLY A 150 -3.65 -14.61 22.13
CA GLY A 150 -3.92 -14.99 23.51
C GLY A 150 -5.11 -15.94 23.63
N VAL A 151 -6.24 -15.64 22.99
CA VAL A 151 -7.43 -16.51 22.96
C VAL A 151 -7.08 -17.86 22.31
N MET A 152 -6.39 -17.87 21.18
CA MET A 152 -5.94 -19.10 20.53
C MET A 152 -4.97 -19.90 21.41
N ALA A 153 -4.03 -19.23 22.08
CA ALA A 153 -3.10 -19.86 23.02
C ALA A 153 -3.85 -20.49 24.20
N LEU A 154 -4.83 -19.80 24.80
CA LEU A 154 -5.66 -20.33 25.89
C LEU A 154 -6.44 -21.57 25.45
N ILE A 155 -7.14 -21.50 24.30
CA ILE A 155 -7.93 -22.65 23.81
C ILE A 155 -7.00 -23.82 23.46
N GLY A 156 -5.81 -23.53 22.91
CA GLY A 156 -4.78 -24.52 22.57
C GLY A 156 -4.16 -25.19 23.80
N LEU A 157 -3.75 -24.41 24.80
CA LEU A 157 -3.20 -24.92 26.07
C LEU A 157 -4.24 -25.74 26.85
N ALA A 158 -5.48 -25.27 26.91
CA ALA A 158 -6.58 -26.02 27.53
C ALA A 158 -6.86 -27.34 26.79
N ALA A 159 -6.73 -27.36 25.46
CA ALA A 159 -6.86 -28.57 24.66
C ALA A 159 -5.71 -29.56 24.92
N ALA A 160 -4.48 -29.06 24.97
CA ALA A 160 -3.29 -29.86 25.27
C ALA A 160 -3.42 -30.51 26.66
N ARG A 161 -3.87 -29.75 27.67
CA ARG A 161 -4.17 -30.26 29.01
C ARG A 161 -5.28 -31.33 29.01
N ALA A 162 -6.31 -31.15 28.19
CA ALA A 162 -7.39 -32.12 28.05
C ALA A 162 -7.02 -33.35 27.20
N GLY A 163 -5.77 -33.45 26.70
CA GLY A 163 -5.34 -34.53 25.80
C GLY A 163 -6.04 -34.53 24.44
N LYS A 164 -6.67 -33.42 24.04
CA LYS A 164 -7.41 -33.31 22.77
C LYS A 164 -6.53 -32.65 21.71
N LEU A 165 -6.19 -33.40 20.66
CA LEU A 165 -5.63 -32.84 19.43
C LEU A 165 -6.73 -32.04 18.72
N LYS A 166 -6.55 -30.72 18.60
CA LYS A 166 -7.52 -29.85 17.92
C LYS A 166 -7.01 -29.47 16.54
N ASP A 167 -7.91 -29.51 15.56
CA ASP A 167 -7.67 -28.91 14.25
C ASP A 167 -7.46 -27.39 14.44
N GLY A 168 -6.33 -26.88 13.94
CA GLY A 168 -6.00 -25.45 13.97
C GLY A 168 -7.07 -24.57 13.33
N LEU A 169 -7.80 -25.06 12.33
CA LEU A 169 -8.88 -24.30 11.70
C LEU A 169 -10.10 -24.15 12.62
N HIS A 170 -10.39 -25.16 13.46
CA HIS A 170 -11.44 -25.05 14.48
C HIS A 170 -11.06 -24.10 15.60
N LEU A 171 -9.78 -24.11 16.01
CA LEU A 171 -9.26 -23.13 16.98
C LEU A 171 -9.41 -21.71 16.43
N LEU A 172 -9.06 -21.51 15.16
CA LEU A 172 -9.20 -20.23 14.48
C LEU A 172 -10.66 -19.80 14.33
N ALA A 173 -11.57 -20.71 13.97
CA ALA A 173 -13.00 -20.39 13.87
C ALA A 173 -13.60 -20.05 15.25
N ALA A 174 -13.24 -20.80 16.29
CA ALA A 174 -13.71 -20.55 17.65
C ALA A 174 -13.21 -19.19 18.17
N SER A 175 -11.94 -18.84 17.94
CA SER A 175 -11.42 -17.53 18.34
C SER A 175 -12.09 -16.38 17.59
N ALA A 176 -12.36 -16.55 16.28
CA ALA A 176 -13.09 -15.55 15.49
C ALA A 176 -14.49 -15.29 16.06
N VAL A 177 -15.25 -16.35 16.36
CA VAL A 177 -16.60 -16.24 16.92
C VAL A 177 -16.57 -15.56 18.28
N LEU A 178 -15.68 -15.96 19.19
CA LEU A 178 -15.58 -15.35 20.52
C LEU A 178 -15.24 -13.86 20.45
N MET A 179 -14.32 -13.46 19.56
CA MET A 179 -13.95 -12.06 19.38
C MET A 179 -15.08 -11.23 18.77
N LEU A 180 -15.78 -11.75 17.75
CA LEU A 180 -16.88 -11.04 17.09
C LEU A 180 -18.15 -10.97 17.94
N LEU A 181 -18.36 -11.94 18.85
CA LEU A 181 -19.41 -11.86 19.87
C LEU A 181 -19.10 -10.78 20.93
N TRP A 182 -17.82 -10.53 21.21
CA TRP A 182 -17.40 -9.48 22.12
C TRP A 182 -17.52 -8.09 21.49
N ASP A 183 -16.99 -7.93 20.28
CA ASP A 183 -17.09 -6.70 19.51
C ASP A 183 -17.25 -7.00 18.00
N PRO A 184 -18.47 -6.79 17.43
CA PRO A 184 -18.70 -7.03 16.02
C PRO A 184 -17.97 -6.05 15.11
N LEU A 185 -17.56 -4.87 15.60
CA LEU A 185 -16.82 -3.87 14.81
C LEU A 185 -15.39 -4.32 14.50
N LEU A 186 -14.88 -5.34 15.20
CA LEU A 186 -13.59 -5.97 14.88
C LEU A 186 -13.52 -6.51 13.45
N ILE A 187 -14.66 -6.81 12.80
CA ILE A 187 -14.64 -7.22 11.39
C ILE A 187 -14.15 -6.11 10.45
N GLU A 188 -14.28 -4.84 10.83
CA GLU A 188 -13.77 -3.70 10.06
C GLU A 188 -12.28 -3.43 10.31
N SER A 189 -11.71 -4.04 11.36
CA SER A 189 -10.29 -3.89 11.72
C SER A 189 -9.37 -4.62 10.73
N VAL A 190 -8.41 -3.87 10.18
CA VAL A 190 -7.36 -4.41 9.30
C VAL A 190 -6.54 -5.49 10.00
N SER A 191 -6.18 -5.27 11.27
CA SER A 191 -5.38 -6.21 12.09
C SER A 191 -6.13 -7.51 12.40
N PHE A 192 -7.45 -7.46 12.51
CA PHE A 192 -8.30 -8.64 12.64
C PHE A 192 -8.31 -9.42 11.31
N GLN A 193 -8.71 -8.77 10.20
CA GLN A 193 -8.84 -9.40 8.89
C GLN A 193 -7.54 -10.07 8.42
N LEU A 194 -6.43 -9.33 8.37
CA LEU A 194 -5.13 -9.86 7.95
C LEU A 194 -4.71 -11.03 8.84
N SER A 195 -4.95 -10.90 10.14
CA SER A 195 -4.82 -11.97 11.12
C SER A 195 -5.38 -13.32 10.68
N PHE A 196 -6.70 -13.36 10.61
CA PHE A 196 -7.43 -14.59 10.36
C PHE A 196 -7.16 -15.14 8.95
N ILE A 197 -7.05 -14.27 7.96
CA ILE A 197 -6.77 -14.66 6.57
C ILE A 197 -5.38 -15.26 6.43
N VAL A 198 -4.34 -14.64 6.99
CA VAL A 198 -2.96 -15.15 6.91
C VAL A 198 -2.84 -16.45 7.71
N THR A 199 -3.41 -16.55 8.91
CA THR A 199 -3.36 -17.78 9.70
C THR A 199 -4.09 -18.93 8.99
N ALA A 200 -5.28 -18.70 8.42
CA ALA A 200 -5.98 -19.70 7.62
C ALA A 200 -5.17 -20.10 6.38
N GLY A 201 -4.59 -19.12 5.68
CA GLY A 201 -3.72 -19.31 4.53
C GLY A 201 -2.50 -20.17 4.86
N LEU A 202 -1.84 -19.94 5.99
CA LEU A 202 -0.70 -20.74 6.46
C LEU A 202 -1.11 -22.19 6.81
N ILE A 203 -2.21 -22.38 7.55
CA ILE A 203 -2.72 -23.70 7.94
C ILE A 203 -3.07 -24.56 6.71
N LEU A 204 -3.67 -23.95 5.68
CA LEU A 204 -4.11 -24.65 4.48
C LEU A 204 -3.03 -24.76 3.41
N GLY A 205 -2.28 -23.68 3.20
CA GLY A 205 -1.34 -23.50 2.09
C GLY A 205 0.02 -24.12 2.33
N VAL A 206 0.65 -23.91 3.50
CA VAL A 206 2.02 -24.39 3.76
C VAL A 206 2.12 -25.92 3.62
N PRO A 207 1.24 -26.73 4.24
CA PRO A 207 1.30 -28.18 4.07
C PRO A 207 1.04 -28.63 2.62
N ALA A 208 0.23 -27.88 1.87
CA ALA A 208 -0.07 -28.21 0.47
C ALA A 208 1.14 -27.94 -0.44
N VAL A 209 1.82 -26.80 -0.26
CA VAL A 209 2.99 -26.41 -1.04
C VAL A 209 4.21 -27.28 -0.70
N ASN A 210 4.49 -27.51 0.59
CA ASN A 210 5.61 -28.34 1.03
C ASN A 210 5.56 -29.78 0.47
N ARG A 211 4.36 -30.31 0.22
CA ARG A 211 4.17 -31.66 -0.36
C ARG A 211 4.50 -31.76 -1.85
N LEU A 212 4.68 -30.63 -2.54
CA LEU A 212 5.02 -30.57 -3.96
C LEU A 212 6.52 -30.46 -4.18
N LEU A 213 7.21 -29.89 -3.20
CA LEU A 213 8.64 -29.70 -3.26
C LEU A 213 9.35 -31.04 -3.05
N PRO A 214 10.48 -31.27 -3.74
CA PRO A 214 11.29 -32.46 -3.53
C PRO A 214 11.78 -32.52 -2.07
N ASP A 215 11.89 -33.72 -1.51
CA ASP A 215 12.46 -33.94 -0.18
C ASP A 215 13.98 -33.70 -0.22
N ILE A 216 14.38 -32.43 -0.12
CA ILE A 216 15.79 -32.05 -0.01
C ILE A 216 16.15 -32.03 1.47
N ARG A 217 17.00 -32.96 1.92
CA ARG A 217 17.44 -33.03 3.33
C ARG A 217 18.31 -31.85 3.75
N LYS A 218 19.15 -31.34 2.85
CA LYS A 218 19.99 -30.15 3.10
C LYS A 218 19.22 -28.88 2.74
N GLY A 219 19.06 -27.96 3.68
CA GLY A 219 18.36 -26.68 3.44
C GLY A 219 16.83 -26.74 3.57
N LYS A 220 16.27 -27.83 4.11
CA LYS A 220 14.82 -27.96 4.36
C LYS A 220 14.26 -26.79 5.17
N PHE A 221 14.99 -26.31 6.17
CA PHE A 221 14.58 -25.16 6.99
C PHE A 221 14.41 -23.87 6.15
N LEU A 222 15.36 -23.58 5.26
CA LEU A 222 15.30 -22.42 4.36
C LEU A 222 14.12 -22.55 3.39
N LEU A 223 13.89 -23.75 2.86
CA LEU A 223 12.78 -24.03 1.97
C LEU A 223 11.42 -23.89 2.66
N ASP A 224 11.28 -24.44 3.88
CA ASP A 224 10.06 -24.31 4.68
C ASP A 224 9.78 -22.83 5.03
N SER A 225 10.82 -22.07 5.37
CA SER A 225 10.71 -20.64 5.66
C SER A 225 10.29 -19.85 4.43
N LEU A 226 10.87 -20.16 3.25
CA LEU A 226 10.46 -19.57 1.99
C LEU A 226 8.99 -19.88 1.65
N VAL A 227 8.54 -21.11 1.88
CA VAL A 227 7.15 -21.51 1.64
C VAL A 227 6.19 -20.78 2.58
N VAL A 228 6.53 -20.66 3.87
CA VAL A 228 5.75 -19.86 4.83
C VAL A 228 5.62 -18.42 4.35
N THR A 229 6.72 -17.79 3.92
CA THR A 229 6.71 -16.40 3.42
C THR A 229 5.88 -16.26 2.15
N VAL A 230 6.03 -17.13 1.16
CA VAL A 230 5.26 -17.08 -0.10
C VAL A 230 3.77 -17.28 0.15
N VAL A 231 3.39 -18.26 0.98
CA VAL A 231 1.99 -18.54 1.30
C VAL A 231 1.38 -17.40 2.11
N ALA A 232 2.08 -16.89 3.12
CA ALA A 232 1.63 -15.73 3.88
C ALA A 232 1.42 -14.51 2.98
N GLN A 233 2.33 -14.28 2.03
CA GLN A 233 2.24 -13.15 1.11
C GLN A 233 1.08 -13.31 0.12
N ALA A 234 0.88 -14.49 -0.45
CA ALA A 234 -0.24 -14.76 -1.35
C ALA A 234 -1.60 -14.63 -0.64
N ALA A 235 -1.66 -15.00 0.65
CA ALA A 235 -2.86 -14.88 1.47
C ALA A 235 -3.14 -13.41 1.86
N SER A 236 -2.12 -12.64 2.22
CA SER A 236 -2.27 -11.23 2.64
C SER A 236 -2.42 -10.26 1.47
N PHE A 237 -1.87 -10.58 0.29
CA PHE A 237 -1.72 -9.65 -0.84
C PHE A 237 -3.01 -8.86 -1.17
N PRO A 238 -4.19 -9.48 -1.39
CA PRO A 238 -5.41 -8.75 -1.74
C PRO A 238 -5.84 -7.72 -0.68
N VAL A 239 -5.71 -8.09 0.59
CA VAL A 239 -6.09 -7.23 1.72
C VAL A 239 -5.05 -6.13 1.92
N SER A 240 -3.76 -6.46 1.74
CA SER A 240 -2.68 -5.48 1.80
C SER A 240 -2.82 -4.40 0.74
N ILE A 241 -3.07 -4.75 -0.53
CA ILE A 241 -3.28 -3.75 -1.58
C ILE A 241 -4.61 -2.99 -1.42
N TYR A 242 -5.60 -3.56 -0.74
CA TYR A 242 -6.87 -2.90 -0.44
C TYR A 242 -6.75 -1.77 0.59
N TYR A 243 -5.92 -1.95 1.62
CA TYR A 243 -5.76 -0.97 2.69
C TYR A 243 -4.53 -0.07 2.52
N PHE A 244 -3.43 -0.59 1.98
CA PHE A 244 -2.16 0.13 1.91
C PHE A 244 -1.79 0.58 0.51
N ASN A 245 -2.42 0.03 -0.55
CA ASN A 245 -2.19 0.40 -1.95
C ASN A 245 -0.73 0.32 -2.43
N GLN A 246 0.14 -0.33 -1.66
CA GLN A 246 1.56 -0.45 -1.96
C GLN A 246 2.03 -1.88 -1.65
N PHE A 247 2.97 -2.35 -2.46
CA PHE A 247 3.62 -3.63 -2.28
C PHE A 247 5.08 -3.52 -2.69
N HIS A 248 6.00 -3.87 -1.78
CA HIS A 248 7.42 -3.83 -2.08
C HIS A 248 7.93 -5.23 -2.45
N LEU A 249 8.60 -5.36 -3.60
CA LEU A 249 9.17 -6.63 -4.06
C LEU A 249 10.21 -7.18 -3.07
N LEU A 250 10.99 -6.30 -2.43
CA LEU A 250 11.92 -6.69 -1.35
C LEU A 250 11.23 -7.10 -0.04
N SER A 251 9.91 -7.00 0.09
CA SER A 251 9.21 -7.46 1.29
C SER A 251 9.42 -8.96 1.53
N LEU A 252 9.49 -9.77 0.46
CA LEU A 252 9.72 -11.21 0.56
C LEU A 252 11.12 -11.56 1.14
N PRO A 253 12.25 -11.10 0.57
CA PRO A 253 13.56 -11.35 1.16
C PRO A 253 13.73 -10.67 2.53
N ALA A 254 13.13 -9.49 2.74
CA ALA A 254 13.16 -8.83 4.03
C ALA A 254 12.42 -9.65 5.11
N ASN A 255 11.23 -10.15 4.81
CA ASN A 255 10.47 -11.03 5.71
C ASN A 255 11.21 -12.34 6.00
N LEU A 256 11.86 -12.93 4.98
CA LEU A 256 12.61 -14.17 5.16
C LEU A 256 13.83 -14.00 6.09
N LEU A 257 14.46 -12.82 6.07
CA LEU A 257 15.67 -12.53 6.84
C LEU A 257 15.38 -11.92 8.22
N LEU A 258 14.61 -10.83 8.24
CA LEU A 258 14.43 -9.97 9.42
C LEU A 258 13.43 -10.54 10.41
N VAL A 259 12.32 -11.13 9.95
CA VAL A 259 11.28 -11.68 10.84
C VAL A 259 11.84 -12.75 11.79
N PRO A 260 12.52 -13.82 11.31
CA PRO A 260 13.07 -14.82 12.24
C PRO A 260 14.18 -14.24 13.11
N PHE A 261 15.02 -13.35 12.58
CA PHE A 261 16.09 -12.72 13.36
C PHE A 261 15.54 -11.87 14.51
N ILE A 262 14.61 -10.96 14.21
CA ILE A 262 14.03 -10.04 15.19
C ILE A 262 13.18 -10.82 16.20
N SER A 263 12.29 -11.71 15.74
CA SER A 263 11.36 -12.39 16.63
C SER A 263 11.99 -13.51 17.45
N LEU A 264 13.03 -14.21 16.96
CA LEU A 264 13.65 -15.33 17.70
C LEU A 264 14.89 -14.91 18.50
N LEU A 265 15.54 -13.80 18.17
CA LEU A 265 16.77 -13.36 18.85
C LEU A 265 16.58 -12.03 19.58
N ILE A 266 16.19 -10.98 18.86
CA ILE A 266 16.11 -9.62 19.41
C ILE A 266 14.99 -9.48 20.44
N MET A 267 13.79 -9.97 20.12
CA MET A 267 12.65 -9.86 21.03
C MET A 267 12.88 -10.64 22.35
N PRO A 268 13.34 -11.91 22.35
CA PRO A 268 13.68 -12.60 23.59
C PRO A 268 14.79 -11.90 24.38
N ALA A 269 15.80 -11.35 23.71
CA ALA A 269 16.86 -10.58 24.36
C ALA A 269 16.31 -9.32 25.03
N GLY A 270 15.43 -8.57 24.36
CA GLY A 270 14.74 -7.40 24.93
C GLY A 270 13.87 -7.75 26.14
N ALA A 271 13.12 -8.85 26.05
CA ALA A 271 12.34 -9.34 27.20
C ALA A 271 13.24 -9.77 28.37
N ALA A 272 14.40 -10.37 28.10
CA ALA A 272 15.38 -10.70 29.12
C ALA A 272 15.95 -9.44 29.79
N VAL A 273 16.32 -8.42 29.00
CA VAL A 273 16.78 -7.11 29.51
C VAL A 273 15.73 -6.49 30.42
N MET A 274 14.48 -6.42 29.96
CA MET A 274 13.35 -5.86 30.73
C MET A 274 13.18 -6.53 32.10
N LEU A 275 13.37 -7.86 32.18
CA LEU A 275 13.23 -8.62 33.42
C LEU A 275 14.49 -8.59 34.30
N LEU A 276 15.68 -8.54 33.69
CA LEU A 276 16.97 -8.61 34.39
C LEU A 276 17.44 -7.25 34.90
N GLU A 277 17.07 -6.15 34.28
CA GLU A 277 17.50 -4.80 34.67
C GLU A 277 17.32 -4.52 36.18
N PRO A 278 16.16 -4.77 36.81
CA PRO A 278 15.99 -4.48 38.23
C PRO A 278 16.73 -5.45 39.17
N ILE A 279 17.18 -6.61 38.67
CA ILE A 279 17.79 -7.69 39.47
C ILE A 279 19.30 -7.70 39.31
N TRP A 280 19.78 -7.58 38.08
CA TRP A 280 21.19 -7.66 37.70
C TRP A 280 21.49 -6.72 36.53
N PRO A 281 21.72 -5.42 36.83
CA PRO A 281 21.99 -4.40 35.80
C PRO A 281 23.17 -4.74 34.89
N GLY A 282 24.25 -5.34 35.42
CA GLY A 282 25.41 -5.73 34.63
C GLY A 282 25.10 -6.77 33.54
N ALA A 283 24.32 -7.80 33.86
CA ALA A 283 23.88 -8.78 32.88
C ALA A 283 22.88 -8.18 31.87
N SER A 284 21.99 -7.31 32.35
CA SER A 284 21.07 -6.55 31.50
C SER A 284 21.83 -5.73 30.45
N HIS A 285 22.81 -4.92 30.87
CA HIS A 285 23.62 -4.09 29.97
C HIS A 285 24.45 -4.93 28.99
N PHE A 286 24.94 -6.09 29.39
CA PHE A 286 25.66 -6.99 28.48
C PHE A 286 24.74 -7.54 27.37
N ILE A 287 23.55 -8.03 27.73
CA ILE A 287 22.56 -8.52 26.76
C ILE A 287 22.05 -7.37 25.89
N ALA A 288 21.82 -6.19 26.47
CA ALA A 288 21.41 -4.99 25.75
C ALA A 288 22.49 -4.56 24.74
N ALA A 289 23.76 -4.56 25.10
CA ALA A 289 24.86 -4.24 24.19
C ALA A 289 24.95 -5.23 23.01
N LEU A 290 24.77 -6.52 23.25
CA LEU A 290 24.78 -7.53 22.21
C LEU A 290 23.58 -7.39 21.26
N SER A 291 22.38 -7.23 21.81
CA SER A 291 21.15 -7.05 21.02
C SER A 291 21.10 -5.70 20.31
N SER A 292 21.70 -4.65 20.88
CA SER A 292 21.85 -3.33 20.23
C SER A 292 22.62 -3.42 18.93
N ARG A 293 23.70 -4.22 18.88
CA ARG A 293 24.43 -4.48 17.62
C ARG A 293 23.58 -5.22 16.60
N GLY A 294 22.71 -6.13 17.06
CA GLY A 294 21.72 -6.81 16.22
C GLY A 294 20.66 -5.87 15.66
N ASN A 295 20.22 -4.88 16.45
CA ASN A 295 19.34 -3.81 16.00
C ASN A 295 20.02 -2.94 14.95
N ASP A 296 21.26 -2.50 15.17
CA ASP A 296 22.02 -1.70 14.21
C ASP A 296 22.24 -2.45 12.88
N TRP A 297 22.45 -3.76 12.94
CA TRP A 297 22.49 -4.60 11.74
C TRP A 297 21.13 -4.62 11.03
N SER A 298 20.04 -4.85 11.77
CA SER A 298 18.68 -4.86 11.21
C SER A 298 18.32 -3.53 10.56
N PHE A 299 18.67 -2.41 11.19
CA PHE A 299 18.42 -1.06 10.68
C PHE A 299 19.22 -0.79 9.41
N ARG A 300 20.51 -1.16 9.36
CA ARG A 300 21.32 -1.04 8.13
C ARG A 300 20.77 -1.87 6.97
N VAL A 301 20.27 -3.08 7.25
CA VAL A 301 19.62 -3.91 6.23
C VAL A 301 18.35 -3.24 5.72
N VAL A 302 17.51 -2.70 6.61
CA VAL A 302 16.28 -1.97 6.26
C VAL A 302 16.61 -0.68 5.49
N ASP A 303 17.61 0.09 5.90
CA ASP A 303 18.07 1.30 5.21
C ASP A 303 18.53 0.97 3.79
N GLY A 304 19.39 -0.05 3.65
CA GLY A 304 19.86 -0.52 2.35
C GLY A 304 18.71 -0.96 1.44
N MET A 305 17.80 -1.79 1.93
CA MET A 305 16.66 -2.28 1.15
C MET A 305 15.64 -1.17 0.83
N SER A 306 15.36 -0.26 1.76
CA SER A 306 14.35 0.80 1.58
C SER A 306 14.82 1.97 0.73
N SER A 307 16.15 2.15 0.58
CA SER A 307 16.71 3.13 -0.36
C SER A 307 16.44 2.77 -1.83
N TRP A 308 16.27 1.48 -2.14
CA TRP A 308 15.96 1.03 -3.49
C TRP A 308 14.48 1.23 -3.84
N ARG A 309 14.17 2.36 -4.48
CA ARG A 309 12.79 2.72 -4.87
C ARG A 309 12.21 1.87 -6.02
N GLY A 310 13.05 1.20 -6.81
CA GLY A 310 12.61 0.42 -7.99
C GLY A 310 11.74 -0.80 -7.66
N GLY A 311 11.70 -1.23 -6.40
CA GLY A 311 10.90 -2.37 -5.94
C GLY A 311 9.49 -2.03 -5.43
N ALA A 312 9.16 -0.74 -5.28
CA ALA A 312 7.88 -0.30 -4.75
C ALA A 312 6.83 -0.26 -5.86
N THR A 313 5.80 -1.11 -5.76
CA THR A 313 4.67 -1.13 -6.69
C THR A 313 3.44 -0.52 -6.02
N ILE A 314 2.75 0.37 -6.72
CA ILE A 314 1.50 0.98 -6.28
C ILE A 314 0.35 0.19 -6.91
N TRP A 315 -0.74 -0.01 -6.17
CA TRP A 315 -1.88 -0.80 -6.61
C TRP A 315 -3.17 -0.04 -6.35
N ALA A 316 -4.02 0.03 -7.37
CA ALA A 316 -5.37 0.54 -7.19
C ALA A 316 -6.14 -0.30 -6.18
N LYS A 317 -7.08 0.33 -5.48
CA LYS A 317 -7.94 -0.38 -4.52
C LYS A 317 -8.75 -1.46 -5.26
N PRO A 318 -8.52 -2.77 -5.01
CA PRO A 318 -9.25 -3.82 -5.68
C PRO A 318 -10.71 -3.83 -5.23
N SER A 319 -11.59 -4.25 -6.13
CA SER A 319 -12.99 -4.50 -5.83
C SER A 319 -13.15 -5.79 -5.01
N LEU A 320 -14.30 -5.92 -4.32
CA LEU A 320 -14.62 -7.15 -3.59
C LEU A 320 -14.72 -8.39 -4.50
N TRP A 321 -15.17 -8.21 -5.75
CA TRP A 321 -15.21 -9.31 -6.72
C TRP A 321 -13.81 -9.80 -7.05
N TRP A 322 -12.85 -8.88 -7.21
CA TRP A 322 -11.47 -9.21 -7.54
C TRP A 322 -10.81 -9.98 -6.39
N ILE A 323 -11.02 -9.52 -5.15
CA ILE A 323 -10.54 -10.21 -3.94
C ILE A 323 -11.14 -11.63 -3.86
N SER A 324 -12.44 -11.77 -4.13
CA SER A 324 -13.13 -13.06 -4.13
C SER A 324 -12.58 -14.00 -5.21
N ALA A 325 -12.35 -13.48 -6.42
CA ALA A 325 -11.76 -14.22 -7.53
C ALA A 325 -10.33 -14.69 -7.20
N TRP A 326 -9.51 -13.83 -6.57
CA TRP A 326 -8.17 -14.18 -6.12
C TRP A 326 -8.16 -15.39 -5.18
N TYR A 327 -8.96 -15.34 -4.10
CA TYR A 327 -9.03 -16.46 -3.15
C TYR A 327 -9.66 -17.70 -3.79
N GLY A 328 -10.61 -17.54 -4.72
CA GLY A 328 -11.17 -18.65 -5.50
C GLY A 328 -10.11 -19.34 -6.36
N VAL A 329 -9.27 -18.58 -7.07
CA VAL A 329 -8.15 -19.10 -7.88
C VAL A 329 -7.10 -19.77 -6.99
N LEU A 330 -6.76 -19.17 -5.83
CA LEU A 330 -5.83 -19.77 -4.88
C LEU A 330 -6.35 -21.11 -4.34
N ALA A 331 -7.64 -21.20 -4.02
CA ALA A 331 -8.28 -22.45 -3.59
C ALA A 331 -8.28 -23.51 -4.71
N CYS A 332 -8.57 -23.10 -5.96
CA CYS A 332 -8.51 -23.98 -7.12
C CYS A 332 -7.08 -24.49 -7.38
N LEU A 333 -6.08 -23.61 -7.25
CA LEU A 333 -4.67 -23.97 -7.38
C LEU A 333 -4.28 -25.02 -6.33
N LEU A 334 -4.61 -24.78 -5.05
CA LEU A 334 -4.35 -25.75 -3.98
C LEU A 334 -5.04 -27.10 -4.23
N ALA A 335 -6.27 -27.09 -4.75
CA ALA A 335 -7.01 -28.30 -5.11
C ALA A 335 -6.36 -29.05 -6.31
N ALA A 336 -5.99 -28.32 -7.36
CA ALA A 336 -5.32 -28.87 -8.55
C ALA A 336 -4.00 -29.54 -8.18
N LEU A 337 -3.21 -28.87 -7.34
CA LEU A 337 -1.95 -29.39 -6.81
C LEU A 337 -2.14 -30.67 -5.99
N ALA A 338 -3.21 -30.73 -5.18
CA ALA A 338 -3.55 -31.93 -4.42
C ALA A 338 -3.97 -33.11 -5.32
N VAL A 339 -4.66 -32.86 -6.44
CA VAL A 339 -5.07 -33.87 -7.43
C VAL A 339 -3.87 -34.35 -8.26
N TRP A 340 -3.03 -33.43 -8.75
CA TRP A 340 -1.83 -33.75 -9.54
C TRP A 340 -0.93 -34.75 -8.83
N ARG A 341 -0.72 -34.56 -7.53
CA ARG A 341 0.06 -35.48 -6.70
C ARG A 341 -0.49 -36.90 -6.72
N ARG A 342 -1.82 -37.09 -6.68
CA ARG A 342 -2.42 -38.44 -6.71
C ARG A 342 -2.15 -39.14 -8.04
N VAL A 343 -2.28 -38.40 -9.14
CA VAL A 343 -2.02 -38.93 -10.48
C VAL A 343 -0.55 -39.33 -10.60
N ARG A 344 0.39 -38.50 -10.14
CA ARG A 344 1.83 -38.84 -10.10
C ARG A 344 2.14 -40.03 -9.19
N LYS A 345 1.55 -40.10 -7.98
CA LYS A 345 1.76 -41.23 -7.06
C LYS A 345 1.23 -42.54 -7.66
N LYS A 346 0.05 -42.52 -8.30
CA LYS A 346 -0.51 -43.68 -9.02
C LYS A 346 0.36 -44.10 -10.22
N LYS A 347 0.89 -43.15 -11.01
CA LYS A 347 1.81 -43.45 -12.13
C LYS A 347 3.14 -44.03 -11.64
N ARG A 348 3.72 -43.48 -10.57
CA ARG A 348 4.98 -43.98 -9.98
C ARG A 348 4.83 -45.36 -9.33
N GLN A 349 3.64 -45.73 -8.87
CA GLN A 349 3.32 -47.08 -8.39
C GLN A 349 3.04 -48.08 -9.52
N ARG A 350 2.85 -47.63 -10.78
CA ARG A 350 2.59 -48.50 -11.94
C ARG A 350 3.81 -48.78 -12.82
N SER A 351 4.96 -48.15 -12.59
CA SER A 351 6.22 -48.48 -13.28
C SER A 351 7.28 -48.64 -12.20
N PRO A 352 7.71 -49.87 -11.84
CA PRO A 352 8.40 -50.81 -12.74
C PRO A 352 8.19 -52.33 -12.46
N GLU A 353 6.95 -52.83 -12.30
CA GLU A 353 6.70 -54.29 -12.17
C GLU A 353 5.81 -54.88 -13.28
N GLU A 354 5.10 -54.06 -14.06
CA GLU A 354 4.17 -54.56 -15.10
C GLU A 354 4.81 -54.81 -16.48
N THR A 355 6.15 -54.84 -16.60
CA THR A 355 6.83 -55.17 -17.86
C THR A 355 7.59 -56.50 -17.85
N SER A 356 7.36 -57.40 -16.88
CA SER A 356 8.00 -58.74 -16.90
C SER A 356 7.12 -59.91 -16.42
N GLY A 357 5.81 -59.83 -16.58
CA GLY A 357 4.91 -60.86 -16.03
C GLY A 357 3.72 -61.17 -16.91
N ASP A 358 3.93 -61.39 -18.21
CA ASP A 358 2.93 -61.98 -19.09
C ASP A 358 3.46 -63.32 -19.60
N GLU A 359 3.28 -64.37 -18.78
CA GLU A 359 3.18 -65.77 -19.21
C GLU A 359 2.91 -66.65 -17.98
N THR A 360 1.63 -66.98 -17.77
CA THR A 360 1.05 -68.23 -17.20
C THR A 360 -0.25 -67.95 -16.44
N ARG A 361 -1.39 -68.19 -17.09
CA ARG A 361 -2.68 -68.43 -16.44
C ARG A 361 -3.00 -69.92 -16.52
N PRO A 362 -3.21 -70.65 -15.41
CA PRO A 362 -3.82 -71.98 -15.48
C PRO A 362 -5.33 -71.84 -15.71
N LEU A 363 -5.86 -72.71 -16.57
CA LEU A 363 -7.27 -72.86 -16.90
C LEU A 363 -8.10 -73.22 -15.65
N SER A 364 -9.30 -72.66 -15.58
CA SER A 364 -10.32 -72.99 -14.59
C SER A 364 -11.00 -74.32 -14.95
N ASP A 365 -10.90 -75.32 -14.07
CA ASP A 365 -11.74 -76.51 -14.12
C ASP A 365 -13.13 -76.19 -13.57
N GLY A 366 -14.11 -76.12 -14.48
CA GLY A 366 -15.53 -76.18 -14.16
C GLY A 366 -16.09 -77.52 -14.64
N GLY A 367 -16.63 -78.30 -13.71
CA GLY A 367 -17.51 -79.42 -14.06
C GLY A 367 -17.46 -80.59 -13.09
N HIS A 368 -18.35 -80.60 -12.09
CA HIS A 368 -19.44 -81.57 -11.95
C HIS A 368 -19.86 -81.81 -10.49
N LEU A 369 -21.14 -81.49 -10.25
CA LEU A 369 -22.16 -82.23 -9.51
C LEU A 369 -21.84 -82.75 -8.09
N ASP A 370 -22.48 -82.14 -7.09
CA ASP A 370 -22.82 -82.80 -5.82
C ASP A 370 -23.79 -83.98 -6.10
N PRO A 371 -23.68 -85.12 -5.40
CA PRO A 371 -24.57 -85.31 -4.25
C PRO A 371 -24.05 -86.23 -3.10
N HIS A 372 -24.77 -86.16 -1.97
CA HIS A 372 -24.91 -87.13 -0.88
C HIS A 372 -24.06 -87.01 0.42
N TRP A 373 -24.82 -86.79 1.52
CA TRP A 373 -24.58 -87.02 2.96
C TRP A 373 -24.26 -88.52 3.28
N PRO A 374 -23.80 -89.03 4.47
CA PRO A 374 -23.66 -88.49 5.85
C PRO A 374 -22.29 -88.71 6.56
N GLU A 375 -22.19 -88.12 7.77
CA GLU A 375 -21.49 -88.54 9.01
C GLU A 375 -20.47 -89.72 8.99
N GLY A 376 -19.29 -89.52 9.61
CA GLY A 376 -18.48 -90.66 10.08
C GLY A 376 -17.03 -90.38 10.48
N ARG A 377 -16.81 -90.28 11.80
CA ARG A 377 -15.64 -90.64 12.64
C ARG A 377 -14.24 -90.90 12.02
N ASN A 378 -13.27 -90.30 12.73
CA ASN A 378 -11.94 -90.79 13.16
C ASN A 378 -10.90 -91.24 12.12
N GLY A 379 -9.68 -90.70 12.26
CA GLY A 379 -8.47 -91.42 11.89
C GLY A 379 -7.26 -90.59 11.50
N ASP A 380 -6.60 -89.96 12.46
CA ASP A 380 -5.14 -89.99 12.64
C ASP A 380 -4.21 -89.72 11.43
N ARG A 381 -3.55 -88.55 11.41
CA ARG A 381 -2.13 -88.39 11.83
C ARG A 381 -1.52 -87.00 11.55
N ARG A 382 -1.11 -86.37 12.66
CA ARG A 382 0.19 -85.71 12.93
C ARG A 382 0.74 -84.70 11.91
N LEU A 383 0.78 -83.42 12.33
CA LEU A 383 2.03 -82.77 12.75
C LEU A 383 1.73 -81.57 13.67
N THR A 384 2.36 -81.67 14.84
CA THR A 384 2.44 -80.82 16.05
C THR A 384 2.92 -79.39 15.80
N ARG A 385 2.81 -78.40 16.70
CA ARG A 385 2.06 -78.09 17.94
C ARG A 385 2.55 -76.70 18.37
N PHE A 386 1.65 -75.91 18.95
CA PHE A 386 1.90 -74.70 19.74
C PHE A 386 3.21 -74.66 20.53
N ASN A 387 3.78 -73.46 20.74
CA ASN A 387 4.22 -73.11 22.10
C ASN A 387 4.09 -71.62 22.47
N ARG A 388 3.52 -71.41 23.66
CA ARG A 388 3.56 -70.20 24.50
C ARG A 388 4.87 -70.21 25.31
N HIS A 389 5.35 -69.04 25.72
CA HIS A 389 6.04 -68.72 27.00
C HIS A 389 6.58 -67.27 26.88
N HIS A 390 6.76 -66.42 27.90
CA HIS A 390 6.44 -66.32 29.33
C HIS A 390 6.76 -64.86 29.72
N GLY A 391 6.16 -64.34 30.80
CA GLY A 391 6.60 -63.10 31.43
C GLY A 391 7.51 -63.35 32.64
N ARG A 392 8.50 -62.48 32.88
CA ARG A 392 8.79 -61.80 34.18
C ARG A 392 10.09 -60.98 34.14
N HIS A 393 9.97 -59.76 34.69
CA HIS A 393 10.92 -58.87 35.38
C HIS A 393 12.41 -58.77 35.00
N GLY A 394 12.82 -57.53 34.73
CA GLY A 394 14.17 -56.99 34.93
C GLY A 394 14.13 -55.46 34.92
N SER A 395 14.27 -54.84 36.09
CA SER A 395 14.32 -53.40 36.31
C SER A 395 15.74 -52.85 36.13
N THR A 396 15.92 -51.84 35.27
CA THR A 396 16.89 -50.74 35.45
C THR A 396 16.43 -49.50 34.65
N PRO A 397 16.53 -48.28 35.22
CA PRO A 397 15.96 -47.07 34.62
C PRO A 397 16.98 -46.39 33.71
N GLY A 398 16.91 -46.64 32.41
CA GLY A 398 17.64 -45.90 31.39
C GLY A 398 16.75 -44.84 30.75
N GLY A 399 16.95 -43.57 31.13
CA GLY A 399 16.20 -42.44 30.58
C GLY A 399 16.33 -42.35 29.06
N SER A 400 15.27 -42.71 28.34
CA SER A 400 15.14 -42.36 26.94
C SER A 400 14.73 -40.89 26.86
N ARG A 401 15.70 -40.05 26.45
CA ARG A 401 15.44 -38.77 25.80
C ARG A 401 14.50 -39.05 24.62
N GLN A 402 13.19 -38.91 24.84
CA GLN A 402 12.30 -38.57 23.73
C GLN A 402 12.68 -37.16 23.30
N GLU A 403 13.55 -37.08 22.30
CA GLU A 403 13.64 -35.91 21.44
C GLU A 403 12.26 -35.69 20.85
N TYR A 404 11.55 -34.71 21.40
CA TYR A 404 10.33 -34.21 20.80
C TYR A 404 10.73 -33.42 19.56
N ASP A 405 10.68 -34.09 18.43
CA ASP A 405 10.70 -33.45 17.14
C ASP A 405 9.40 -32.62 17.00
N PHE A 406 9.53 -31.30 17.10
CA PHE A 406 8.43 -30.35 16.89
C PHE A 406 7.83 -30.43 15.47
N SER A 407 8.48 -31.12 14.53
CA SER A 407 7.90 -31.42 13.22
C SER A 407 6.73 -32.42 13.29
N SER A 408 6.64 -33.22 14.37
CA SER A 408 5.59 -34.23 14.56
C SER A 408 4.21 -33.63 14.91
N LEU A 409 4.15 -32.36 15.32
CA LEU A 409 2.88 -31.63 15.50
C LEU A 409 2.14 -31.39 14.18
N TYR A 410 2.79 -31.61 13.02
CA TYR A 410 2.20 -31.43 11.69
C TYR A 410 2.02 -32.73 10.90
N SER A 411 2.43 -33.89 11.43
CA SER A 411 2.51 -35.14 10.65
C SER A 411 1.60 -36.28 11.13
N ALA A 412 0.78 -36.08 12.16
CA ALA A 412 -0.19 -37.11 12.57
C ALA A 412 -1.40 -37.12 11.63
N GLY A 413 -1.40 -38.08 10.69
CA GLY A 413 -2.51 -38.31 9.78
C GLY A 413 -3.70 -38.89 10.52
N GLU A 414 -4.67 -38.05 10.88
CA GLU A 414 -6.02 -38.49 11.20
C GLU A 414 -7.05 -37.38 10.92
N LYS A 415 -8.30 -37.81 10.70
CA LYS A 415 -9.43 -37.10 10.08
C LYS A 415 -9.65 -35.64 10.56
N THR A 416 -8.98 -34.67 9.93
CA THR A 416 -9.20 -33.23 10.18
C THR A 416 -10.31 -32.64 9.28
N PRO A 417 -10.99 -31.56 9.69
CA PRO A 417 -11.78 -30.68 8.83
C PRO A 417 -11.08 -30.24 7.55
N ALA A 418 -9.75 -30.04 7.57
CA ALA A 418 -8.98 -29.85 6.35
C ALA A 418 -9.12 -31.04 5.38
N VAL A 419 -9.29 -32.27 5.88
CA VAL A 419 -9.66 -33.46 5.08
C VAL A 419 -11.13 -33.42 4.63
N TYR A 420 -12.05 -32.85 5.43
CA TYR A 420 -13.48 -32.76 5.10
C TYR A 420 -13.82 -31.68 4.07
N VAL A 421 -13.22 -30.49 4.20
CA VAL A 421 -13.20 -29.45 3.15
C VAL A 421 -12.58 -30.05 1.90
N ASN A 422 -11.41 -30.70 2.01
CA ASN A 422 -10.80 -31.43 0.91
C ASN A 422 -11.69 -32.58 0.38
N ARG A 423 -12.63 -33.15 1.16
CA ARG A 423 -13.58 -34.19 0.71
C ARG A 423 -14.75 -33.61 -0.09
N ARG A 424 -15.34 -32.49 0.32
CA ARG A 424 -16.37 -31.78 -0.45
C ARG A 424 -15.77 -31.10 -1.69
N PHE A 425 -14.60 -30.49 -1.57
CA PHE A 425 -13.83 -30.00 -2.73
C PHE A 425 -13.41 -31.12 -3.68
N ARG A 426 -13.11 -32.34 -3.16
CA ARG A 426 -12.87 -33.54 -3.98
C ARG A 426 -14.11 -33.97 -4.76
N ALA A 427 -15.30 -33.88 -4.18
CA ALA A 427 -16.53 -34.20 -4.88
C ALA A 427 -16.74 -33.22 -6.05
N PHE A 428 -16.60 -31.92 -5.79
CA PHE A 428 -16.62 -30.87 -6.81
C PHE A 428 -15.57 -31.09 -7.92
N ALA A 429 -14.33 -31.43 -7.57
CA ALA A 429 -13.26 -31.70 -8.55
C ALA A 429 -13.48 -32.99 -9.37
N ASN A 430 -14.21 -33.97 -8.83
CA ASN A 430 -14.54 -35.21 -9.53
C ASN A 430 -15.74 -35.04 -10.50
N GLU A 431 -16.66 -34.14 -10.16
CA GLU A 431 -17.82 -33.73 -10.99
C GLU A 431 -17.45 -32.66 -12.04
N ALA A 432 -16.28 -32.05 -11.91
CA ALA A 432 -15.79 -31.04 -12.85
C ALA A 432 -15.65 -31.58 -14.30
N PRO A 433 -15.91 -30.72 -15.32
CA PRO A 433 -15.78 -31.05 -16.74
C PRO A 433 -14.46 -31.76 -17.10
N ARG A 434 -14.50 -32.68 -18.07
CA ARG A 434 -13.35 -33.56 -18.43
C ARG A 434 -12.03 -32.82 -18.71
N PHE A 435 -12.05 -31.56 -19.15
CA PHE A 435 -10.85 -30.76 -19.39
C PHE A 435 -10.10 -30.35 -18.10
N LEU A 436 -10.80 -30.22 -16.95
CA LEU A 436 -10.23 -29.94 -15.63
C LEU A 436 -9.55 -31.17 -14.99
N ARG A 437 -9.69 -32.36 -15.59
CA ARG A 437 -9.11 -33.61 -15.05
C ARG A 437 -7.63 -33.75 -15.35
N SER A 438 -7.08 -32.99 -16.30
CA SER A 438 -5.64 -32.94 -16.50
C SER A 438 -5.02 -31.94 -15.51
N PRO A 439 -4.25 -32.41 -14.51
CA PRO A 439 -3.85 -31.51 -13.43
C PRO A 439 -2.82 -30.47 -13.88
N GLY A 440 -2.10 -30.73 -14.97
CA GLY A 440 -1.19 -29.78 -15.59
C GLY A 440 -1.92 -28.58 -16.21
N VAL A 441 -3.00 -28.83 -16.98
CA VAL A 441 -3.80 -27.77 -17.60
C VAL A 441 -4.56 -26.96 -16.55
N CYS A 442 -5.09 -27.62 -15.52
CA CYS A 442 -5.76 -26.91 -14.42
C CYS A 442 -4.81 -25.98 -13.66
N SER A 443 -3.59 -26.45 -13.33
CA SER A 443 -2.58 -25.60 -12.69
C SER A 443 -2.15 -24.45 -13.60
N PHE A 444 -1.91 -24.71 -14.89
CA PHE A 444 -1.58 -23.67 -15.87
C PHE A 444 -2.69 -22.63 -15.99
N ALA A 445 -3.95 -23.05 -16.08
CA ALA A 445 -5.11 -22.15 -16.10
C ALA A 445 -5.22 -21.31 -14.83
N CYS A 446 -4.93 -21.88 -13.65
CA CYS A 446 -4.89 -21.13 -12.40
C CYS A 446 -3.76 -20.08 -12.41
N PHE A 447 -2.56 -20.43 -12.86
CA PHE A 447 -1.45 -19.47 -12.98
C PHE A 447 -1.77 -18.36 -14.00
N ALA A 448 -2.37 -18.70 -15.13
CA ALA A 448 -2.83 -17.72 -16.11
C ALA A 448 -3.91 -16.80 -15.52
N ALA A 449 -4.85 -17.35 -14.74
CA ALA A 449 -5.87 -16.57 -14.03
C ALA A 449 -5.25 -15.64 -12.98
N VAL A 450 -4.25 -16.09 -12.22
CA VAL A 450 -3.47 -15.20 -11.32
C VAL A 450 -2.82 -14.08 -12.11
N GLY A 451 -2.17 -14.38 -13.24
CA GLY A 451 -1.56 -13.37 -14.12
C GLY A 451 -2.57 -12.34 -14.64
N LEU A 452 -3.73 -12.77 -15.09
CA LEU A 452 -4.82 -11.89 -15.55
C LEU A 452 -5.38 -11.04 -14.40
N LEU A 453 -5.56 -11.62 -13.22
CA LEU A 453 -6.01 -10.88 -12.04
C LEU A 453 -4.98 -9.82 -11.63
N LEU A 454 -3.69 -10.17 -11.61
CA LEU A 454 -2.62 -9.21 -11.33
C LEU A 454 -2.60 -8.08 -12.37
N PHE A 455 -2.70 -8.41 -13.66
CA PHE A 455 -2.76 -7.40 -14.73
C PHE A 455 -3.96 -6.46 -14.56
N HIS A 456 -5.15 -7.01 -14.31
CA HIS A 456 -6.36 -6.21 -14.09
C HIS A 456 -6.27 -5.35 -12.83
N ALA A 457 -5.70 -5.85 -11.73
CA ALA A 457 -5.54 -5.07 -10.50
C ALA A 457 -4.50 -3.95 -10.67
N TYR A 458 -3.44 -4.20 -11.43
CA TYR A 458 -2.40 -3.22 -11.70
C TYR A 458 -2.87 -2.17 -12.73
N HIS A 459 -3.70 -2.54 -13.69
CA HIS A 459 -4.24 -1.66 -14.73
C HIS A 459 -5.79 -1.64 -14.71
N PRO A 460 -6.42 -1.05 -13.67
CA PRO A 460 -7.88 -1.10 -13.51
C PRO A 460 -8.65 -0.38 -14.64
N ASP A 461 -8.01 0.61 -15.28
CA ASP A 461 -8.64 1.43 -16.32
C ASP A 461 -8.36 0.92 -17.74
N TRP A 462 -7.67 -0.22 -17.90
CA TRP A 462 -7.33 -0.74 -19.23
C TRP A 462 -8.51 -1.50 -19.87
N PRO A 463 -8.86 -1.25 -21.14
CA PRO A 463 -8.38 -0.16 -22.01
C PRO A 463 -9.08 1.18 -21.72
N ARG A 464 -8.33 2.28 -21.73
CA ARG A 464 -8.85 3.63 -21.45
C ARG A 464 -9.54 4.21 -22.68
N SER A 465 -10.80 4.61 -22.54
CA SER A 465 -11.60 5.24 -23.61
C SER A 465 -11.78 6.76 -23.44
N SER A 466 -11.42 7.31 -22.28
CA SER A 466 -11.60 8.72 -21.92
C SER A 466 -10.39 9.27 -21.16
N ALA A 467 -10.21 10.59 -21.22
CA ALA A 467 -9.33 11.33 -20.32
C ALA A 467 -10.14 11.86 -19.12
N GLN A 468 -9.46 12.20 -18.03
CA GLN A 468 -10.09 12.73 -16.81
C GLN A 468 -9.33 13.92 -16.25
N VAL A 469 -10.06 14.91 -15.74
CA VAL A 469 -9.54 16.04 -14.98
C VAL A 469 -10.32 16.10 -13.65
N ASP A 470 -9.65 15.81 -12.55
CA ASP A 470 -10.23 15.76 -11.21
C ASP A 470 -9.68 16.92 -10.36
N PHE A 471 -10.57 17.80 -9.89
CA PHE A 471 -10.25 18.81 -8.87
C PHE A 471 -10.49 18.19 -7.50
N LEU A 472 -9.40 17.87 -6.81
CA LEU A 472 -9.42 17.11 -5.56
C LEU A 472 -9.80 18.01 -4.39
N ASN A 473 -10.66 17.52 -3.49
CA ASN A 473 -10.94 18.21 -2.25
C ASN A 473 -9.81 17.92 -1.24
N VAL A 474 -8.78 18.76 -1.25
CA VAL A 474 -7.66 18.71 -0.30
C VAL A 474 -7.92 19.52 0.98
N GLY A 475 -9.12 20.08 1.13
CA GLY A 475 -9.44 21.02 2.19
C GLY A 475 -8.95 22.42 1.83
N GLN A 476 -7.80 22.84 2.36
CA GLN A 476 -7.18 24.13 2.06
C GLN A 476 -6.21 23.97 0.89
N GLY A 477 -6.28 24.89 -0.08
CA GLY A 477 -5.36 24.92 -1.21
C GLY A 477 -5.89 24.26 -2.49
N ASP A 478 -4.98 23.99 -3.41
CA ASP A 478 -5.29 23.43 -4.72
C ASP A 478 -4.64 22.08 -4.98
N SER A 479 -5.38 21.20 -5.65
CA SER A 479 -4.79 20.00 -6.24
C SER A 479 -5.68 19.49 -7.39
N THR A 480 -5.10 19.45 -8.59
CA THR A 480 -5.76 18.98 -9.82
C THR A 480 -5.01 17.78 -10.38
N LEU A 481 -5.71 16.67 -10.56
CA LEU A 481 -5.18 15.43 -11.13
C LEU A 481 -5.72 15.24 -12.55
N ILE A 482 -4.83 15.13 -13.53
CA ILE A 482 -5.18 14.87 -14.92
C ILE A 482 -4.67 13.49 -15.31
N ARG A 483 -5.57 12.66 -15.84
CA ARG A 483 -5.26 11.37 -16.47
C ARG A 483 -5.57 11.43 -17.95
N THR A 484 -4.56 11.28 -18.79
CA THR A 484 -4.74 11.34 -20.25
C THR A 484 -5.29 10.02 -20.79
N GLN A 485 -5.73 10.00 -22.06
CA GLN A 485 -6.25 8.77 -22.69
C GLN A 485 -5.19 7.66 -22.71
N SER A 486 -3.94 8.00 -23.03
CA SER A 486 -2.83 7.03 -23.04
C SER A 486 -2.41 6.55 -21.64
N GLY A 487 -2.93 7.18 -20.59
CA GLY A 487 -2.65 6.82 -19.21
C GLY A 487 -1.54 7.60 -18.53
N LYS A 488 -1.06 8.69 -19.13
CA LYS A 488 -0.12 9.59 -18.46
C LYS A 488 -0.82 10.34 -17.34
N VAL A 489 -0.07 10.61 -16.28
CA VAL A 489 -0.59 11.27 -15.07
C VAL A 489 0.11 12.61 -14.88
N ILE A 490 -0.68 13.65 -14.68
CA ILE A 490 -0.22 15.01 -14.41
C ILE A 490 -0.86 15.45 -13.11
N LEU A 491 -0.06 15.94 -12.18
CA LEU A 491 -0.53 16.49 -10.92
C LEU A 491 -0.15 17.97 -10.88
N ILE A 492 -1.13 18.84 -10.62
CA ILE A 492 -0.95 20.28 -10.51
C ILE A 492 -1.33 20.66 -9.08
N ASP A 493 -0.34 21.10 -8.31
CA ASP A 493 -0.45 21.42 -6.88
C ASP A 493 -0.92 20.24 -5.99
N GLY A 494 -0.67 20.35 -4.69
CA GLY A 494 -0.87 19.29 -3.69
C GLY A 494 -1.68 19.68 -2.47
N GLY A 495 -2.20 20.89 -2.39
CA GLY A 495 -2.82 21.44 -1.18
C GLY A 495 -1.81 21.67 -0.06
N GLY A 496 -2.27 22.19 1.08
CA GLY A 496 -1.42 22.27 2.26
C GLY A 496 -2.06 22.84 3.52
N THR A 497 -1.54 22.38 4.65
CA THR A 497 -2.01 22.84 5.96
C THR A 497 -1.28 24.14 6.30
N MET A 498 -1.99 25.26 6.32
CA MET A 498 -1.44 26.53 6.79
C MET A 498 -1.15 26.47 8.29
N ASP A 499 0.10 26.74 8.68
CA ASP A 499 0.52 26.83 10.08
C ASP A 499 0.65 28.30 10.49
N PHE A 500 -0.27 28.77 11.32
CA PHE A 500 -0.36 30.17 11.76
C PHE A 500 0.49 30.47 13.01
N GLY A 501 1.50 29.65 13.30
CA GLY A 501 2.29 29.74 14.52
C GLY A 501 1.49 29.21 15.72
N LYS A 502 2.02 28.19 16.38
CA LYS A 502 1.43 27.61 17.59
C LYS A 502 2.47 27.60 18.69
N GLU A 503 2.03 27.80 19.92
CA GLU A 503 2.87 27.58 21.10
C GLU A 503 3.40 26.13 21.09
N PRO A 504 4.66 25.88 21.53
CA PRO A 504 5.30 24.57 21.39
C PRO A 504 4.47 23.39 21.93
N TRP A 505 3.75 23.58 23.03
CA TRP A 505 2.90 22.54 23.63
C TRP A 505 1.63 22.23 22.81
N ARG A 506 1.19 23.14 21.93
CA ARG A 506 0.04 22.96 21.02
C ARG A 506 0.43 22.27 19.70
N ILE A 507 1.74 22.13 19.44
CA ILE A 507 2.24 21.40 18.29
C ILE A 507 2.04 19.91 18.58
N ARG A 508 1.21 19.26 17.76
CA ARG A 508 0.99 17.82 17.86
C ARG A 508 2.29 17.08 17.52
N ARG A 509 2.58 15.98 18.23
CA ARG A 509 3.70 15.08 17.92
C ARG A 509 3.66 14.56 16.47
N ASP A 510 2.46 14.24 15.95
CA ASP A 510 2.20 13.92 14.53
C ASP A 510 1.21 14.95 13.95
N PRO A 511 1.69 16.06 13.34
CA PRO A 511 0.83 17.08 12.75
C PRO A 511 0.11 16.54 11.51
N TYR A 512 -1.14 17.00 11.31
CA TYR A 512 -1.90 16.62 10.13
C TYR A 512 -1.35 17.31 8.87
N GLU A 513 -0.78 16.52 7.97
CA GLU A 513 -0.27 16.94 6.68
C GLU A 513 -1.16 16.39 5.54
N ILE A 514 -1.71 17.28 4.71
CA ILE A 514 -2.59 16.92 3.60
C ILE A 514 -1.93 15.92 2.65
N GLY A 515 -0.64 16.10 2.34
CA GLY A 515 0.13 15.19 1.49
C GLY A 515 0.08 13.75 1.98
N ARG A 516 0.54 13.50 3.20
CA ARG A 516 0.63 12.15 3.79
C ARG A 516 -0.72 11.53 4.15
N LYS A 517 -1.70 12.33 4.58
CA LYS A 517 -2.97 11.82 5.14
C LYS A 517 -4.14 11.83 4.15
N THR A 518 -4.09 12.66 3.09
CA THR A 518 -5.16 12.77 2.08
C THR A 518 -4.66 12.48 0.67
N LEU A 519 -3.71 13.25 0.16
CA LEU A 519 -3.36 13.25 -1.26
C LEU A 519 -2.68 11.94 -1.69
N VAL A 520 -1.59 11.54 -1.03
CA VAL A 520 -0.85 10.32 -1.37
C VAL A 520 -1.74 9.08 -1.26
N PRO A 521 -2.49 8.84 -0.16
CA PRO A 521 -3.41 7.72 -0.08
C PRO A 521 -4.46 7.73 -1.20
N LEU A 522 -4.99 8.90 -1.57
CA LEU A 522 -5.98 9.04 -2.63
C LEU A 522 -5.40 8.69 -4.01
N LEU A 523 -4.20 9.18 -4.33
CA LEU A 523 -3.51 8.89 -5.58
C LEU A 523 -3.19 7.39 -5.69
N MET A 524 -2.66 6.79 -4.62
CA MET A 524 -2.36 5.36 -4.58
C MET A 524 -3.62 4.50 -4.72
N GLN A 525 -4.72 4.85 -4.04
CA GLN A 525 -6.01 4.15 -4.20
C GLN A 525 -6.54 4.15 -5.64
N ARG A 526 -6.22 5.18 -6.42
CA ARG A 526 -6.58 5.30 -7.84
C ARG A 526 -5.59 4.62 -8.78
N GLY A 527 -4.57 3.93 -8.25
CA GLY A 527 -3.56 3.26 -9.07
C GLY A 527 -2.65 4.22 -9.81
N VAL A 528 -2.36 5.40 -9.23
CA VAL A 528 -1.33 6.30 -9.77
C VAL A 528 0.04 5.71 -9.47
N HIS A 529 0.58 4.98 -10.45
CA HIS A 529 1.89 4.30 -10.36
C HIS A 529 3.09 5.25 -10.37
N GLY A 530 2.89 6.43 -10.94
CA GLY A 530 3.89 7.47 -11.10
C GLY A 530 3.26 8.70 -11.73
N ILE A 531 3.97 9.82 -11.63
CA ILE A 531 3.54 11.12 -12.17
C ILE A 531 4.49 11.49 -13.30
N ASP A 532 3.94 11.69 -14.50
CA ASP A 532 4.71 12.04 -15.71
C ASP A 532 5.14 13.51 -15.74
N LEU A 533 4.33 14.37 -15.11
CA LEU A 533 4.60 15.78 -14.90
C LEU A 533 3.95 16.24 -13.59
N LEU A 534 4.78 16.71 -12.66
CA LEU A 534 4.34 17.42 -11.47
C LEU A 534 4.46 18.93 -11.72
N VAL A 535 3.41 19.69 -11.49
CA VAL A 535 3.41 21.14 -11.62
C VAL A 535 3.22 21.77 -10.24
N ALA A 536 4.13 22.64 -9.84
CA ALA A 536 3.96 23.55 -8.71
C ALA A 536 3.69 24.95 -9.27
N THR A 537 2.47 25.45 -9.12
CA THR A 537 2.10 26.75 -9.70
C THR A 537 2.88 27.90 -9.08
N HIS A 538 3.11 27.84 -7.76
CA HIS A 538 4.02 28.68 -7.00
C HIS A 538 4.38 27.94 -5.69
N LEU A 539 5.29 28.47 -4.86
CA LEU A 539 5.85 27.74 -3.71
C LEU A 539 5.16 28.03 -2.37
N ASP A 540 3.94 28.56 -2.36
CA ASP A 540 3.20 28.74 -1.10
C ASP A 540 2.65 27.42 -0.56
N GLN A 541 2.53 27.38 0.77
CA GLN A 541 2.31 26.15 1.52
C GLN A 541 1.01 25.43 1.12
N ASP A 542 -0.04 26.16 0.78
CA ASP A 542 -1.33 25.62 0.31
C ASP A 542 -1.31 25.09 -1.13
N HIS A 543 -0.19 25.23 -1.85
CA HIS A 543 0.03 24.61 -3.16
C HIS A 543 1.06 23.49 -3.08
N VAL A 544 2.22 23.73 -2.47
CA VAL A 544 3.31 22.74 -2.45
C VAL A 544 3.35 21.88 -1.18
N GLY A 545 2.59 22.23 -0.14
CA GLY A 545 2.69 21.59 1.17
C GLY A 545 2.43 20.09 1.16
N GLY A 546 1.55 19.61 0.27
CA GLY A 546 1.29 18.18 0.08
C GLY A 546 2.26 17.48 -0.88
N LEU A 547 3.03 18.22 -1.68
CA LEU A 547 3.86 17.67 -2.74
C LEU A 547 5.15 17.02 -2.23
N SER A 548 5.69 17.45 -1.09
CA SER A 548 6.85 16.78 -0.47
C SER A 548 6.56 15.31 -0.18
N ALA A 549 5.39 15.00 0.38
CA ALA A 549 4.94 13.63 0.59
C ALA A 549 4.76 12.85 -0.72
N VAL A 550 4.36 13.53 -1.81
CA VAL A 550 4.23 12.93 -3.14
C VAL A 550 5.59 12.53 -3.70
N LEU A 551 6.58 13.43 -3.67
CA LEU A 551 7.96 13.14 -4.12
C LEU A 551 8.61 11.99 -3.33
N ASP A 552 8.26 11.86 -2.06
CA ASP A 552 8.75 10.79 -1.19
C ASP A 552 8.13 9.42 -1.50
N SER A 553 6.88 9.39 -1.95
CA SER A 553 6.06 8.16 -1.97
C SER A 553 5.71 7.67 -3.38
N ILE A 554 5.62 8.57 -4.36
CA ILE A 554 5.21 8.28 -5.73
C ILE A 554 6.33 8.70 -6.69
N PRO A 555 6.78 7.82 -7.60
CA PRO A 555 7.80 8.19 -8.58
C PRO A 555 7.33 9.35 -9.48
N VAL A 556 8.12 10.43 -9.53
CA VAL A 556 7.86 11.59 -10.39
C VAL A 556 8.93 11.66 -11.48
N ARG A 557 8.52 11.80 -12.73
CA ARG A 557 9.43 11.81 -13.89
C ARG A 557 10.01 13.18 -14.16
N ARG A 558 9.23 14.25 -13.97
CA ARG A 558 9.58 15.65 -14.25
C ARG A 558 8.78 16.58 -13.36
N MET A 559 9.38 17.71 -13.01
CA MET A 559 8.73 18.79 -12.28
C MET A 559 8.78 20.10 -13.08
N LEU A 560 7.66 20.81 -13.15
CA LEU A 560 7.54 22.16 -13.68
C LEU A 560 7.18 23.10 -12.53
N TRP A 561 7.81 24.27 -12.46
CA TRP A 561 7.55 25.28 -11.42
C TRP A 561 7.65 26.68 -12.00
N ASN A 562 7.20 27.70 -11.28
CA ASN A 562 7.22 29.09 -11.74
C ASN A 562 8.63 29.69 -11.94
N GLY A 563 9.67 29.10 -11.36
CA GLY A 563 11.05 29.57 -11.56
C GLY A 563 11.48 30.69 -10.62
N THR A 564 10.73 30.96 -9.54
CA THR A 564 11.08 31.95 -8.51
C THR A 564 11.22 31.29 -7.14
N LEU A 565 12.20 31.72 -6.34
CA LEU A 565 12.37 31.28 -4.95
C LEU A 565 11.74 32.26 -3.96
N LYS A 566 11.52 31.80 -2.73
CA LYS A 566 11.06 32.61 -1.59
C LYS A 566 12.20 32.62 -0.55
N GLU A 567 12.45 33.73 0.15
CA GLU A 567 13.55 33.79 1.15
C GLU A 567 13.25 32.89 2.35
N ALA A 568 11.97 32.62 2.62
CA ALA A 568 11.56 31.76 3.70
C ALA A 568 12.01 30.29 3.52
N ALA A 569 12.70 29.76 4.54
CA ALA A 569 13.27 28.41 4.65
C ALA A 569 12.30 27.21 4.46
N LYS A 570 11.02 27.45 4.16
CA LYS A 570 9.97 26.42 4.03
C LYS A 570 9.74 25.94 2.58
N ALA A 571 10.14 26.71 1.56
CA ALA A 571 9.94 26.38 0.15
C ALA A 571 11.12 25.62 -0.48
N GLU A 572 12.34 25.83 0.01
CA GLU A 572 13.56 25.14 -0.44
C GLU A 572 13.49 23.58 -0.37
N PRO A 573 12.85 22.96 0.64
CA PRO A 573 12.85 21.51 0.80
C PRO A 573 12.27 20.73 -0.39
N ILE A 574 11.26 21.26 -1.10
CA ILE A 574 10.66 20.52 -2.23
C ILE A 574 11.61 20.43 -3.42
N LEU A 575 12.29 21.54 -3.74
CA LEU A 575 13.26 21.59 -4.84
C LEU A 575 14.51 20.80 -4.50
N GLN A 576 15.02 20.92 -3.25
CA GLN A 576 16.11 20.09 -2.76
C GLN A 576 15.76 18.60 -2.81
N THR A 577 14.53 18.23 -2.43
CA THR A 577 14.05 16.84 -2.52
C THR A 577 13.99 16.38 -3.98
N ALA A 578 13.47 17.20 -4.89
CA ALA A 578 13.41 16.86 -6.31
C ALA A 578 14.82 16.66 -6.91
N ILE A 579 15.75 17.56 -6.59
CA ILE A 579 17.16 17.48 -7.03
C ILE A 579 17.85 16.26 -6.42
N GLY A 580 17.67 16.00 -5.12
CA GLY A 580 18.24 14.85 -4.43
C GLY A 580 17.68 13.50 -4.91
N LEU A 581 16.57 13.52 -5.65
CA LEU A 581 15.97 12.35 -6.30
C LEU A 581 16.27 12.29 -7.81
N ASP A 582 17.17 13.13 -8.31
CA ASP A 582 17.54 13.24 -9.73
C ASP A 582 16.33 13.48 -10.65
N ILE A 583 15.30 14.19 -10.15
CA ILE A 583 14.13 14.55 -10.93
C ILE A 583 14.44 15.81 -11.74
N PRO A 584 14.31 15.79 -13.08
CA PRO A 584 14.46 16.99 -13.91
C PRO A 584 13.43 18.07 -13.52
N VAL A 585 13.92 19.26 -13.18
CA VAL A 585 13.11 20.42 -12.81
C VAL A 585 13.21 21.49 -13.90
N TYR A 586 12.07 21.96 -14.40
CA TYR A 586 11.96 22.94 -15.48
C TYR A 586 11.24 24.20 -14.99
N SER A 587 11.76 25.39 -15.30
CA SER A 587 11.01 26.63 -15.07
C SER A 587 9.98 26.85 -16.18
N ALA A 588 8.76 27.19 -15.78
CA ALA A 588 7.67 27.56 -16.67
C ALA A 588 7.96 28.89 -17.34
N GLY A 589 7.59 28.99 -18.62
CA GLY A 589 7.62 30.24 -19.38
C GLY A 589 6.63 30.19 -20.54
N SER A 590 6.03 31.33 -20.87
CA SER A 590 5.07 31.47 -21.96
C SER A 590 5.61 30.90 -23.28
N GLY A 591 4.74 30.27 -24.05
CA GLY A 591 5.08 29.63 -25.32
C GLY A 591 5.66 28.22 -25.18
N GLN A 592 6.04 27.78 -23.98
CA GLN A 592 6.33 26.36 -23.74
C GLN A 592 5.07 25.52 -23.91
N SER A 593 5.19 24.39 -24.60
CA SER A 593 4.10 23.43 -24.77
C SER A 593 4.60 22.01 -24.58
N TRP A 594 3.72 21.16 -24.07
CA TRP A 594 3.97 19.74 -23.90
C TRP A 594 2.82 18.92 -24.45
N GLN A 595 3.09 18.17 -25.52
CA GLN A 595 2.17 17.16 -26.04
C GLN A 595 2.26 15.90 -25.16
N ALA A 596 1.35 15.77 -24.20
CA ALA A 596 1.31 14.61 -23.31
C ALA A 596 0.96 13.35 -24.12
N ASP A 597 -0.07 13.37 -24.96
CA ASP A 597 -0.35 12.28 -25.90
C ASP A 597 -1.12 12.79 -27.14
N ALA A 598 -1.60 11.91 -28.01
CA ALA A 598 -2.31 12.32 -29.23
C ALA A 598 -3.58 13.16 -28.96
N SER A 599 -4.14 13.11 -27.75
CA SER A 599 -5.38 13.79 -27.36
C SER A 599 -5.18 14.96 -26.40
N THR A 600 -4.07 14.99 -25.66
CA THR A 600 -3.82 15.94 -24.56
C THR A 600 -2.57 16.78 -24.81
N ARG A 601 -2.75 18.10 -24.80
CA ARG A 601 -1.70 19.12 -24.89
C ARG A 601 -1.79 20.09 -23.72
N LEU A 602 -0.64 20.48 -23.18
CA LEU A 602 -0.51 21.50 -22.14
C LEU A 602 0.30 22.66 -22.71
N ASP A 603 -0.22 23.87 -22.58
CA ASP A 603 0.46 25.10 -22.99
C ASP A 603 0.65 26.00 -21.77
N VAL A 604 1.86 26.48 -21.57
CA VAL A 604 2.18 27.47 -20.53
C VAL A 604 1.89 28.85 -21.08
N LEU A 605 0.97 29.56 -20.43
CA LEU A 605 0.60 30.93 -20.81
C LEU A 605 1.37 31.98 -19.98
N TRP A 606 1.79 31.63 -18.77
CA TRP A 606 2.45 32.53 -17.81
C TRP A 606 3.33 31.71 -16.85
N PRO A 607 4.43 32.26 -16.29
CA PRO A 607 4.98 33.62 -16.49
C PRO A 607 5.49 33.86 -17.90
N LEU A 608 5.61 35.12 -18.32
CA LEU A 608 6.22 35.43 -19.61
C LEU A 608 7.65 34.89 -19.62
N ALA A 609 7.97 34.04 -20.59
CA ALA A 609 9.34 33.60 -20.75
C ALA A 609 10.19 34.84 -21.04
N ALA A 610 11.24 35.08 -20.25
CA ALA A 610 12.33 35.94 -20.72
C ALA A 610 12.82 35.31 -22.01
N SER A 611 12.60 35.98 -23.14
CA SER A 611 12.95 35.53 -24.48
C SER A 611 14.37 34.95 -24.52
N GLY A 612 14.49 33.62 -24.57
CA GLY A 612 15.76 32.90 -24.58
C GLY A 612 15.67 31.54 -23.90
N GLN A 613 15.97 30.47 -24.64
CA GLN A 613 15.92 29.06 -24.23
C GLN A 613 16.54 28.80 -22.84
N ALA A 614 15.71 28.53 -21.84
CA ALA A 614 16.16 28.13 -20.51
C ALA A 614 16.06 26.61 -20.33
N SER A 615 17.05 25.89 -20.87
CA SER A 615 17.50 24.66 -20.22
C SER A 615 18.36 25.10 -19.04
N ILE A 616 18.08 24.62 -17.83
CA ILE A 616 18.98 24.79 -16.69
C ILE A 616 20.23 23.92 -16.94
N THR A 617 21.13 24.40 -17.79
CA THR A 617 22.52 23.98 -17.79
C THR A 617 23.22 24.77 -16.70
N LYS A 618 24.04 24.08 -15.89
CA LYS A 618 24.83 24.63 -14.77
C LYS A 618 25.46 25.99 -15.14
N GLY A 619 25.00 27.08 -14.52
CA GLY A 619 25.83 28.27 -14.32
C GLY A 619 25.35 29.65 -14.81
N GLU A 620 24.23 29.81 -15.52
CA GLU A 620 23.98 31.10 -16.22
C GLU A 620 22.69 31.87 -15.89
N ARG A 621 21.84 31.42 -14.94
CA ARG A 621 20.69 32.22 -14.50
C ARG A 621 20.58 32.27 -12.99
N GLU A 622 20.68 33.48 -12.44
CA GLU A 622 20.34 33.76 -11.04
C GLU A 622 18.84 33.61 -10.87
N ILE A 623 18.41 32.79 -9.90
CA ILE A 623 16.99 32.52 -9.67
C ILE A 623 16.41 33.71 -8.91
N ALA A 624 15.38 34.35 -9.46
CA ALA A 624 14.75 35.50 -8.84
C ALA A 624 14.09 35.10 -7.50
N ILE A 625 14.29 35.94 -6.48
CA ILE A 625 13.66 35.81 -5.18
C ILE A 625 12.43 36.72 -5.14
N ALA A 626 11.27 36.15 -4.84
CA ALA A 626 10.00 36.85 -4.71
C ALA A 626 9.24 36.35 -3.47
N GLU A 627 8.98 37.25 -2.52
CA GLU A 627 8.23 36.92 -1.30
C GLU A 627 6.75 36.63 -1.57
N GLU A 628 6.14 37.41 -2.47
CA GLU A 628 4.77 37.22 -2.96
C GLU A 628 4.83 36.59 -4.35
N GLN A 629 4.48 35.31 -4.46
CA GLN A 629 4.62 34.54 -5.70
C GLN A 629 3.32 34.36 -6.48
N ASN A 630 2.19 34.84 -5.95
CA ASN A 630 0.88 34.69 -6.56
C ASN A 630 0.82 35.22 -7.99
N GLU A 631 1.43 36.39 -8.24
CA GLU A 631 1.48 37.01 -9.56
C GLU A 631 2.44 36.29 -10.54
N GLU A 632 3.31 35.41 -10.04
CA GLU A 632 4.19 34.54 -10.82
C GLU A 632 3.63 33.11 -10.96
N SER A 633 2.36 32.90 -10.61
CA SER A 633 1.71 31.58 -10.71
C SER A 633 1.77 31.02 -12.13
N VAL A 634 2.16 29.76 -12.28
CA VAL A 634 2.11 29.09 -13.59
C VAL A 634 0.66 29.01 -14.09
N VAL A 635 0.38 29.66 -15.22
CA VAL A 635 -0.93 29.59 -15.88
C VAL A 635 -0.87 28.56 -16.99
N LEU A 636 -1.71 27.52 -16.90
CA LEU A 636 -1.77 26.45 -17.88
C LEU A 636 -3.08 26.45 -18.66
N MET A 637 -2.97 26.29 -19.98
CA MET A 637 -4.06 25.86 -20.84
C MET A 637 -3.93 24.36 -21.12
N VAL A 638 -4.91 23.58 -20.71
CA VAL A 638 -4.95 22.14 -21.00
C VAL A 638 -6.02 21.89 -22.05
N SER A 639 -5.59 21.35 -23.20
CA SER A 639 -6.46 20.98 -24.32
C SER A 639 -6.58 19.47 -24.41
N ILE A 640 -7.80 18.94 -24.28
CA ILE A 640 -8.09 17.49 -24.32
C ILE A 640 -9.24 17.24 -25.31
N TYR A 641 -8.98 16.56 -26.42
CA TYR A 641 -9.96 16.37 -27.51
C TYR A 641 -10.66 17.69 -27.93
N GLY A 642 -9.89 18.78 -27.98
CA GLY A 642 -10.40 20.12 -28.30
C GLY A 642 -11.17 20.83 -27.19
N LYS A 643 -11.41 20.19 -26.04
CA LYS A 643 -11.96 20.84 -24.83
C LYS A 643 -10.85 21.55 -24.06
N ARG A 644 -11.10 22.76 -23.57
CA ARG A 644 -10.11 23.67 -22.98
C ARG A 644 -10.36 23.92 -21.50
N PHE A 645 -9.33 23.70 -20.70
CA PHE A 645 -9.30 23.96 -19.26
C PHE A 645 -8.24 25.01 -18.97
N LEU A 646 -8.62 26.10 -18.32
CA LEU A 646 -7.71 27.16 -17.90
C LEU A 646 -7.44 27.07 -16.39
N LEU A 647 -6.16 26.92 -16.03
CA LEU A 647 -5.69 26.71 -14.67
C LEU A 647 -4.71 27.82 -14.29
N PRO A 648 -5.18 28.92 -13.67
CA PRO A 648 -4.36 30.11 -13.44
C PRO A 648 -3.54 30.10 -12.13
N GLY A 649 -3.53 29.01 -11.36
CA GLY A 649 -2.94 29.03 -10.01
C GLY A 649 -3.60 30.11 -9.15
N ASP A 650 -2.78 30.97 -8.54
CA ASP A 650 -3.22 32.05 -7.65
C ASP A 650 -3.04 33.46 -8.25
N LEU A 651 -3.01 33.51 -9.58
CA LEU A 651 -2.88 34.75 -10.35
C LEU A 651 -3.90 35.80 -9.92
N GLY A 652 -3.40 37.02 -9.65
CA GLY A 652 -4.20 38.16 -9.28
C GLY A 652 -4.76 38.91 -10.48
N SER A 653 -5.73 39.79 -10.21
CA SER A 653 -6.38 40.62 -11.24
C SER A 653 -5.40 41.52 -12.00
N SER A 654 -4.23 41.83 -11.40
CA SER A 654 -3.22 42.68 -12.02
C SER A 654 -2.53 41.95 -13.18
N SER A 655 -2.09 40.70 -12.97
CA SER A 655 -1.46 39.89 -14.01
C SER A 655 -2.48 39.27 -14.97
N GLU A 656 -3.71 39.01 -14.53
CA GLU A 656 -4.81 38.69 -15.45
C GLU A 656 -5.00 39.76 -16.54
N GLN A 657 -4.96 41.04 -16.14
CA GLN A 657 -5.06 42.15 -17.10
C GLN A 657 -3.86 42.21 -18.04
N LYS A 658 -2.64 41.98 -17.54
CA LYS A 658 -1.44 41.93 -18.37
C LYS A 658 -1.53 40.82 -19.40
N LEU A 659 -1.85 39.60 -18.96
CA LEU A 659 -1.98 38.43 -19.83
C LEU A 659 -3.08 38.62 -20.88
N VAL A 660 -4.24 39.21 -20.53
CA VAL A 660 -5.27 39.52 -21.53
C VAL A 660 -4.79 40.57 -22.54
N ARG A 661 -4.04 41.59 -22.10
CA ARG A 661 -3.53 42.65 -22.99
C ARG A 661 -2.37 42.19 -23.87
N GLU A 662 -1.46 41.37 -23.34
CA GLU A 662 -0.25 40.89 -24.02
C GLU A 662 -0.52 39.60 -24.81
N GLY A 663 -1.41 38.74 -24.32
CA GLY A 663 -1.92 37.55 -25.02
C GLY A 663 -2.73 37.88 -26.28
N MET A 664 -3.19 39.13 -26.43
CA MET A 664 -3.72 39.65 -27.70
C MET A 664 -2.65 39.68 -28.82
N THR A 665 -1.36 39.67 -28.48
CA THR A 665 -0.25 39.84 -29.44
C THR A 665 0.54 38.56 -29.74
N GLU A 666 0.71 37.63 -28.79
CA GLU A 666 1.55 36.43 -28.99
C GLU A 666 0.80 35.21 -29.58
N PHE A 667 -0.49 35.01 -29.31
CA PHE A 667 -1.22 33.80 -29.75
C PHE A 667 -1.68 33.82 -31.22
N VAL A 668 -1.39 34.89 -31.95
CA VAL A 668 -1.80 35.10 -33.35
C VAL A 668 -0.72 34.67 -34.37
N GLN A 669 0.50 34.36 -33.93
CA GLN A 669 1.58 33.93 -34.82
C GLN A 669 1.76 32.40 -34.74
N PRO A 670 1.40 31.62 -35.79
CA PRO A 670 1.81 30.23 -35.88
C PRO A 670 3.33 30.21 -36.09
N SER A 671 4.07 29.52 -35.23
CA SER A 671 5.49 29.24 -35.46
C SER A 671 5.63 28.30 -36.66
N THR A 672 6.01 28.86 -37.80
CA THR A 672 6.23 28.14 -39.06
C THR A 672 7.48 27.24 -39.06
N GLU A 673 8.18 27.09 -37.94
CA GLU A 673 9.51 26.44 -37.88
C GLU A 673 9.52 25.00 -37.35
N ALA A 674 8.37 24.34 -37.22
CA ALA A 674 8.31 22.93 -36.80
C ALA A 674 8.06 21.92 -37.94
N THR A 675 8.23 22.31 -39.22
CA THR A 675 7.98 21.42 -40.38
C THR A 675 9.15 21.26 -41.35
N ALA A 676 10.38 21.48 -40.92
CA ALA A 676 11.55 21.17 -41.73
C ALA A 676 12.74 20.78 -40.86
N LEU A 677 12.80 19.50 -40.46
CA LEU A 677 14.02 18.70 -40.28
C LEU A 677 13.62 17.28 -39.86
N GLY A 678 13.23 16.50 -40.86
CA GLY A 678 12.80 15.12 -40.70
C GLY A 678 12.76 14.38 -42.03
N ARG A 679 13.80 14.53 -42.88
CA ARG A 679 14.09 13.60 -43.97
C ARG A 679 15.60 13.44 -44.14
N THR A 680 16.08 12.27 -43.73
CA THR A 680 17.39 11.72 -44.03
C THR A 680 17.44 11.19 -45.47
N SER A 681 18.48 11.50 -46.25
CA SER A 681 19.23 10.49 -47.01
C SER A 681 20.53 11.07 -47.59
N ALA A 682 21.59 10.27 -47.49
CA ALA A 682 22.94 10.48 -47.96
C ALA A 682 23.07 10.68 -49.49
N ALA A 683 24.06 11.48 -49.91
CA ALA A 683 25.01 11.19 -51.00
C ALA A 683 25.99 12.36 -51.21
N THR A 684 27.27 12.09 -50.95
CA THR A 684 28.48 12.52 -51.69
C THR A 684 28.40 13.63 -52.74
N GLY A 685 29.31 14.61 -52.67
CA GLY A 685 29.69 15.40 -53.85
C GLY A 685 30.44 16.71 -53.55
N LEU A 686 31.72 16.74 -53.88
CA LEU A 686 32.65 17.87 -53.87
C LEU A 686 32.19 19.05 -54.75
N GLY A 687 32.57 20.29 -54.40
CA GLY A 687 32.54 21.43 -55.34
C GLY A 687 32.70 22.81 -54.70
N GLN A 688 33.83 23.45 -55.00
CA GLN A 688 34.28 24.77 -54.56
C GLN A 688 33.47 25.98 -55.12
N PRO A 689 33.72 27.21 -54.61
CA PRO A 689 32.94 28.42 -54.89
C PRO A 689 33.56 29.34 -55.95
N SER A 690 32.72 30.15 -56.61
CA SER A 690 33.04 31.36 -57.41
C SER A 690 31.72 31.79 -58.08
N THR A 691 31.37 33.01 -58.50
CA THR A 691 31.88 34.39 -58.46
C THR A 691 30.75 35.26 -59.06
N GLU A 692 30.63 36.50 -58.60
CA GLU A 692 30.33 37.72 -59.40
C GLU A 692 29.08 37.85 -60.30
N ALA A 693 28.26 38.83 -59.92
CA ALA A 693 28.00 40.09 -60.65
C ALA A 693 26.80 40.28 -61.61
N LYS A 694 26.16 41.45 -61.37
CA LYS A 694 25.55 42.46 -62.27
C LYS A 694 24.07 42.35 -62.70
N LEU A 695 23.28 43.20 -62.02
CA LEU A 695 22.60 44.41 -62.53
C LEU A 695 21.79 44.34 -63.85
N GLY A 696 20.49 44.64 -63.76
CA GLY A 696 19.71 45.07 -64.93
C GLY A 696 18.19 45.23 -64.72
N GLN A 697 17.77 46.51 -64.61
CA GLN A 697 16.53 47.10 -65.14
C GLN A 697 15.20 47.01 -64.35
N LEU A 698 14.75 48.19 -63.89
CA LEU A 698 13.35 48.60 -63.71
C LEU A 698 12.85 49.22 -65.03
N PRO A 699 11.53 49.15 -65.32
CA PRO A 699 10.75 50.40 -65.34
C PRO A 699 9.32 50.32 -64.76
N THR A 700 8.99 51.36 -63.98
CA THR A 700 7.82 52.28 -64.06
C THR A 700 6.35 51.80 -63.89
N GLU A 701 5.76 52.34 -62.81
CA GLU A 701 4.39 52.91 -62.64
C GLU A 701 3.11 52.09 -62.90
N ALA A 702 2.27 52.01 -61.85
CA ALA A 702 0.89 52.52 -61.88
C ALA A 702 0.33 52.71 -60.44
N ARG A 703 -0.04 53.94 -60.10
CA ARG A 703 -0.91 54.26 -58.95
C ARG A 703 -2.35 53.93 -59.31
N GLY A 704 -3.06 53.23 -58.42
CA GLY A 704 -4.51 53.06 -58.48
C GLY A 704 -5.01 52.73 -57.08
N GLY A 705 -5.67 53.69 -56.43
CA GLY A 705 -6.26 53.51 -55.12
C GLY A 705 -7.36 52.46 -55.15
N GLN A 706 -7.40 51.62 -54.13
CA GLN A 706 -8.63 50.94 -53.74
C GLN A 706 -8.92 51.20 -52.27
N SER A 707 -10.11 51.77 -52.12
CA SER A 707 -10.88 52.02 -50.93
C SER A 707 -10.79 50.93 -49.88
N LEU A 708 -10.75 51.38 -48.63
CA LEU A 708 -11.24 50.65 -47.47
C LEU A 708 -12.58 49.98 -47.79
N THR A 709 -12.61 48.65 -47.74
CA THR A 709 -13.81 47.88 -47.45
C THR A 709 -13.49 46.93 -46.31
N THR A 710 -14.03 47.29 -45.15
CA THR A 710 -14.20 46.46 -43.96
C THR A 710 -14.97 45.20 -44.31
N THR A 711 -14.37 44.03 -44.13
CA THR A 711 -15.02 42.81 -43.58
C THR A 711 -14.00 41.69 -43.37
N GLU A 712 -14.09 41.09 -42.19
CA GLU A 712 -13.60 39.75 -41.80
C GLU A 712 -12.10 39.52 -41.58
N LYS A 713 -11.72 39.63 -40.30
CA LYS A 713 -11.19 38.48 -39.55
C LYS A 713 -11.56 38.62 -38.07
N ASP A 714 -12.84 38.41 -37.79
CA ASP A 714 -13.27 37.83 -36.51
C ASP A 714 -12.55 36.49 -36.35
N THR A 715 -11.39 36.51 -35.71
CA THR A 715 -10.81 35.28 -35.17
C THR A 715 -11.48 35.08 -33.82
N PRO A 716 -12.31 34.04 -33.62
CA PRO A 716 -13.09 33.93 -32.39
C PRO A 716 -12.14 33.82 -31.20
N ILE A 717 -12.26 34.78 -30.29
CA ILE A 717 -11.57 34.79 -28.99
C ILE A 717 -11.82 33.43 -28.33
N ALA A 718 -10.73 32.77 -27.94
CA ALA A 718 -10.69 31.37 -27.53
C ALA A 718 -11.46 31.13 -26.21
N SER A 719 -12.78 30.92 -26.26
CA SER A 719 -13.59 30.57 -25.08
C SER A 719 -13.13 29.27 -24.40
N VAL A 720 -13.03 29.24 -23.08
CA VAL A 720 -12.68 28.01 -22.34
C VAL A 720 -13.92 27.28 -21.87
N ASP A 721 -13.86 25.95 -21.80
CA ASP A 721 -14.99 25.17 -21.29
C ASP A 721 -15.04 25.26 -19.76
N VAL A 722 -13.87 25.13 -19.12
CA VAL A 722 -13.72 25.12 -17.66
C VAL A 722 -12.58 26.07 -17.24
N LEU A 723 -12.87 26.93 -16.26
CA LEU A 723 -11.89 27.80 -15.59
C LEU A 723 -11.77 27.36 -14.13
N LYS A 724 -10.55 27.14 -13.63
CA LYS A 724 -10.31 27.16 -12.18
C LYS A 724 -10.23 28.62 -11.73
N ALA A 725 -11.04 29.03 -10.77
CA ALA A 725 -10.97 30.40 -10.23
C ALA A 725 -9.60 30.62 -9.58
N GLY A 726 -8.96 31.73 -9.90
CA GLY A 726 -7.65 32.06 -9.32
C GLY A 726 -7.74 32.28 -7.82
N HIS A 727 -6.69 31.94 -7.07
CA HIS A 727 -6.55 32.30 -5.65
C HIS A 727 -7.76 31.88 -4.82
N HIS A 728 -8.19 30.64 -5.01
CA HIS A 728 -9.34 30.02 -4.33
C HIS A 728 -10.67 30.81 -4.44
N GLY A 729 -10.78 31.74 -5.39
CA GLY A 729 -11.92 32.66 -5.52
C GLY A 729 -11.82 33.92 -4.66
N SER A 730 -10.61 34.39 -4.36
CA SER A 730 -10.34 35.69 -3.73
C SER A 730 -11.01 36.84 -4.46
N LYS A 731 -11.33 37.92 -3.73
CA LYS A 731 -11.90 39.15 -4.31
C LYS A 731 -10.95 39.83 -5.31
N ASN A 732 -9.65 39.57 -5.18
CA ASN A 732 -8.60 40.18 -6.00
C ASN A 732 -8.19 39.32 -7.20
N SER A 733 -8.85 38.20 -7.50
CA SER A 733 -8.62 37.35 -8.68
C SER A 733 -9.92 37.20 -9.47
N THR A 734 -9.88 36.48 -10.60
CA THR A 734 -11.04 36.19 -11.46
C THR A 734 -11.80 37.47 -11.84
N SER A 735 -11.07 38.43 -12.41
CA SER A 735 -11.58 39.76 -12.75
C SER A 735 -12.69 39.74 -13.80
N PRO A 736 -13.54 40.79 -13.87
CA PRO A 736 -14.55 40.90 -14.92
C PRO A 736 -13.95 40.85 -16.33
N LEU A 737 -12.77 41.44 -16.54
CA LEU A 737 -12.05 41.36 -17.81
C LEU A 737 -11.65 39.92 -18.14
N TRP A 738 -11.13 39.18 -17.14
CA TRP A 738 -10.74 37.79 -17.29
C TRP A 738 -11.92 36.90 -17.72
N LEU A 739 -13.06 37.06 -17.06
CA LEU A 739 -14.29 36.33 -17.40
C LEU A 739 -14.85 36.75 -18.77
N ALA A 740 -14.80 38.04 -19.12
CA ALA A 740 -15.27 38.53 -20.40
C ALA A 740 -14.41 38.05 -21.58
N TYR A 741 -13.10 37.90 -21.36
CA TYR A 741 -12.16 37.40 -22.36
C TYR A 741 -12.31 35.89 -22.57
N TRP A 742 -12.21 35.09 -21.50
CA TRP A 742 -12.20 33.63 -21.59
C TRP A 742 -13.59 32.99 -21.69
N LYS A 743 -14.66 33.71 -21.30
CA LYS A 743 -16.07 33.28 -21.37
C LYS A 743 -16.30 31.82 -20.91
N PRO A 744 -15.87 31.44 -19.69
CA PRO A 744 -15.98 30.07 -19.21
C PRO A 744 -17.44 29.63 -19.04
N SER A 745 -17.75 28.40 -19.44
CA SER A 745 -19.06 27.80 -19.15
C SER A 745 -19.16 27.34 -17.69
N ILE A 746 -18.06 26.82 -17.15
CA ILE A 746 -17.96 26.32 -15.78
C ILE A 746 -16.77 26.96 -15.07
N ALA A 747 -16.94 27.37 -13.82
CA ALA A 747 -15.87 27.80 -12.92
C ALA A 747 -15.77 26.86 -11.71
N VAL A 748 -14.57 26.32 -11.48
CA VAL A 748 -14.26 25.48 -10.32
C VAL A 748 -13.56 26.33 -9.27
N LEU A 749 -14.08 26.32 -8.04
CA LEU A 749 -13.49 27.01 -6.90
C LEU A 749 -13.00 26.00 -5.88
N SER A 750 -11.68 25.86 -5.76
CA SER A 750 -11.05 25.05 -4.73
C SER A 750 -11.00 25.84 -3.43
N ALA A 751 -11.76 25.40 -2.43
CA ALA A 751 -11.79 25.99 -1.10
C ALA A 751 -12.12 24.94 -0.04
N GLY A 752 -11.76 25.22 1.21
CA GLY A 752 -12.08 24.40 2.37
C GLY A 752 -13.29 24.93 3.14
N LEU A 753 -14.13 24.02 3.67
CA LEU A 753 -15.42 24.32 4.33
C LEU A 753 -15.36 25.36 5.46
N ASN A 754 -14.20 25.52 6.11
CA ASN A 754 -13.97 26.48 7.19
C ASN A 754 -12.62 27.22 7.02
N ASN A 755 -12.26 27.58 5.79
CA ASN A 755 -11.04 28.34 5.55
C ASN A 755 -11.13 29.73 6.21
N ARG A 756 -10.04 30.16 6.86
CA ARG A 756 -10.02 31.42 7.62
C ARG A 756 -10.02 32.68 6.75
N TYR A 757 -9.73 32.54 5.47
CA TYR A 757 -9.66 33.63 4.49
C TYR A 757 -11.04 34.06 3.98
N GLY A 758 -12.09 33.28 4.25
CA GLY A 758 -13.44 33.55 3.78
C GLY A 758 -13.60 33.36 2.26
N HIS A 759 -12.80 32.48 1.67
CA HIS A 759 -12.88 32.13 0.24
C HIS A 759 -13.90 31.01 -0.01
N PRO A 760 -14.54 30.97 -1.18
CA PRO A 760 -14.56 32.02 -2.20
C PRO A 760 -15.31 33.28 -1.72
N SER A 761 -14.87 34.45 -2.15
CA SER A 761 -15.46 35.73 -1.75
C SER A 761 -16.84 35.96 -2.38
N GLY A 762 -17.70 36.74 -1.70
CA GLY A 762 -19.01 37.14 -2.24
C GLY A 762 -18.89 37.82 -3.61
N ASP A 763 -17.95 38.76 -3.73
CA ASP A 763 -17.69 39.53 -4.96
C ASP A 763 -17.33 38.62 -6.15
N THR A 764 -16.51 37.59 -5.92
CA THR A 764 -16.16 36.62 -6.97
C THR A 764 -17.37 35.80 -7.40
N MET A 765 -18.19 35.36 -6.45
CA MET A 765 -19.41 34.62 -6.75
C MET A 765 -20.42 35.47 -7.53
N GLU A 766 -20.53 36.77 -7.23
CA GLU A 766 -21.37 37.70 -7.99
C GLU A 766 -20.85 37.93 -9.41
N ARG A 767 -19.54 38.11 -9.60
CA ARG A 767 -18.91 38.21 -10.92
C ARG A 767 -19.17 36.98 -11.79
N LEU A 768 -19.04 35.77 -11.22
CA LEU A 768 -19.33 34.52 -11.92
C LEU A 768 -20.81 34.41 -12.33
N ARG A 769 -21.74 34.81 -11.45
CA ARG A 769 -23.18 34.87 -11.78
C ARG A 769 -23.46 35.87 -12.89
N ALA A 770 -22.85 37.06 -12.84
CA ALA A 770 -23.00 38.09 -13.87
C ALA A 770 -22.46 37.61 -15.24
N ALA A 771 -21.37 36.84 -15.25
CA ALA A 771 -20.80 36.22 -16.45
C ALA A 771 -21.59 34.99 -16.95
N ARG A 772 -22.65 34.57 -16.26
CA ARG A 772 -23.44 33.35 -16.55
C ARG A 772 -22.60 32.07 -16.54
N THR A 773 -21.56 32.05 -15.72
CA THR A 773 -20.68 30.88 -15.53
C THR A 773 -21.19 30.02 -14.38
N LEU A 774 -21.31 28.70 -14.60
CA LEU A 774 -21.70 27.77 -13.55
C LEU A 774 -20.57 27.62 -12.52
N ALA A 775 -20.77 28.09 -11.30
CA ALA A 775 -19.81 27.96 -10.21
C ALA A 775 -20.02 26.64 -9.43
N VAL A 776 -18.97 25.82 -9.32
CA VAL A 776 -18.93 24.58 -8.52
C VAL A 776 -17.78 24.64 -7.51
N ARG A 777 -17.99 24.16 -6.28
CA ARG A 777 -17.04 24.41 -5.18
C ARG A 777 -16.64 23.13 -4.45
N THR A 778 -15.36 22.99 -4.13
CA THR A 778 -14.88 21.74 -3.49
C THR A 778 -15.34 21.55 -2.05
N ASP A 779 -15.60 22.64 -1.32
CA ASP A 779 -16.08 22.62 0.05
C ASP A 779 -17.53 22.13 0.17
N LEU A 780 -18.38 22.48 -0.79
CA LEU A 780 -19.80 22.09 -0.81
C LEU A 780 -20.04 20.84 -1.64
N ASP A 781 -19.46 20.78 -2.84
CA ASP A 781 -19.72 19.72 -3.82
C ASP A 781 -18.71 18.55 -3.72
N GLY A 782 -17.70 18.67 -2.85
CA GLY A 782 -16.64 17.69 -2.72
C GLY A 782 -15.68 17.69 -3.91
N GLU A 783 -15.17 16.53 -4.27
CA GLU A 783 -14.34 16.41 -5.48
C GLU A 783 -15.18 16.64 -6.74
N ILE A 784 -14.61 17.36 -7.71
CA ILE A 784 -15.25 17.68 -8.99
C ILE A 784 -14.49 16.95 -10.10
N GLN A 785 -15.16 16.02 -10.79
CA GLN A 785 -14.56 15.17 -11.82
C GLN A 785 -15.10 15.54 -13.20
N PHE A 786 -14.21 15.71 -14.17
CA PHE A 786 -14.54 15.82 -15.58
C PHE A 786 -14.08 14.58 -16.33
N GLU A 787 -14.99 13.89 -17.01
CA GLU A 787 -14.67 12.83 -17.96
C GLU A 787 -14.79 13.39 -19.38
N ILE A 788 -13.69 13.33 -20.13
CA ILE A 788 -13.55 13.90 -21.45
C ILE A 788 -13.40 12.78 -22.48
N ARG A 789 -14.33 12.75 -23.44
CA ARG A 789 -14.29 11.92 -24.64
C ARG A 789 -14.22 12.84 -25.86
N ARG A 790 -14.00 12.26 -27.05
CA ARG A 790 -13.92 13.03 -28.31
C ARG A 790 -15.12 13.98 -28.51
N ASP A 791 -16.32 13.49 -28.23
CA ASP A 791 -17.55 14.22 -28.56
C ASP A 791 -18.30 14.74 -27.32
N SER A 792 -17.82 14.46 -26.10
CA SER A 792 -18.55 14.79 -24.88
C SER A 792 -17.64 15.22 -23.73
N LEU A 793 -18.08 16.23 -22.98
CA LEU A 793 -17.56 16.62 -21.68
C LEU A 793 -18.64 16.35 -20.64
N SER A 794 -18.37 15.51 -19.65
CA SER A 794 -19.30 15.23 -18.55
C SER A 794 -18.69 15.58 -17.20
N MET A 795 -19.48 16.17 -16.32
CA MET A 795 -19.07 16.59 -14.98
C MET A 795 -19.80 15.76 -13.92
N ARG A 796 -19.07 15.32 -12.88
CA ARG A 796 -19.60 14.63 -11.71
C ARG A 796 -19.16 15.33 -10.43
N LEU A 797 -20.12 15.57 -9.54
CA LEU A 797 -19.91 16.17 -8.22
C LEU A 797 -20.00 15.09 -7.14
N LEU A 798 -19.00 15.00 -6.27
CA LEU A 798 -18.90 13.98 -5.21
C LEU A 798 -19.24 14.57 -3.84
N ARG A 799 -20.53 14.88 -3.67
CA ARG A 799 -21.05 15.49 -2.46
C ARG A 799 -20.77 14.62 -1.22
N PRO A 800 -20.30 15.21 -0.11
CA PRO A 800 -19.94 14.50 1.13
C PRO A 800 -21.08 13.76 1.80
#